data_AF-A0AAV8XHR8-F1
#
_entry.id   AF-A0AAV8XHR8-F1
#
_cell.length_a   1.000
_cell.length_b   1.000
_cell.length_c   1.000
_cell.angle_alpha   90.00
_cell.angle_beta   90.00
_cell.angle_gamma   90.00
#
_symmetry.space_group_name_H-M   'P 1'
#
loop_
_entity.id
_entity.type
_entity.pdbx_description
1 polymer ?
#
loop_
_entity_poly.entity_id
_entity_poly.type
_entity_poly.pdbx_seq_one_letter_code
_entity_poly.pdbx_strand_id
1 'polypeptide(L)'
;MLTEDTAKSIGMHAYFPHVRRVFVDILRALDTQYGRPLMMTNTQNVNKEPDEMITGERKPRIELFRTCVAAVPRLIPDGMTSGELVDLLSRLTVHMDEELRGLSCCSLQSLVVDFPDWRQDVLWGLTQFVAKDVLDTFPQLMDHGLKMILTLLCAWKSAVSNTNSFPSSTLRLGKDYNELKVGPPDPHLTKRTDVCKSEPLSSVLHLVEALALITLCNYRLTTRRLSVLILKEVKSLLKILNCSENQPVIDVMDQCCAQVVEKCLPLLPPAEKTAVQAASNIDLQWLADRNSSTWTAGLFEDGSVKNSANYNFGVVDPWSICYFGFLERDRILSLCPIMTIHSWPIVFTRLNALYSVVDPTPLNDNRASLLRSATTVKKPPTERDAYMHLWKNYITFAFRVVPLVSNPIVRCASPDLSLSSSPDSLNTEKADNKLCPSSISPTTFYKLLVPHLRCEVTDIRDAAVYAIGNINGSALRDLLEELAIYIREAIDKKQENVRRRRRRDALRLQLMRLLEYIADNGTFGISPCVLDKDTQSLHPLLVEFIEGVRYYLENEPDKNSSAVYNLAQETVILLLESNPDVSPLLDWVVDKCYTGTSVVADAEGDKGRSTLDAILATTYCRSQTHLSRQLALLHPELTMPMFSEITYRFQSARPEVRQLLLQYLLPWLHNMELVDPNIPPTNAHIYQLIIEC
;
A
#
# COMPACT_ATOMS: atom_id res chain seq x y z
N MET A 1 -31.65 -31.52 4.46
CA MET A 1 -31.83 -30.46 5.48
C MET A 1 -33.02 -30.82 6.35
N LEU A 2 -32.95 -30.66 7.67
CA LEU A 2 -34.16 -30.73 8.50
C LEU A 2 -34.88 -29.38 8.39
N THR A 3 -35.74 -29.24 7.39
CA THR A 3 -36.57 -28.04 7.19
C THR A 3 -37.77 -28.06 8.14
N GLU A 4 -38.48 -26.96 8.29
CA GLU A 4 -39.72 -26.92 9.06
C GLU A 4 -40.78 -27.89 8.48
N ASP A 5 -40.86 -27.98 7.15
CA ASP A 5 -41.71 -28.93 6.44
C ASP A 5 -41.25 -30.38 6.63
N THR A 6 -39.93 -30.62 6.58
CA THR A 6 -39.36 -31.95 6.84
C THR A 6 -39.63 -32.36 8.29
N ALA A 7 -39.43 -31.46 9.25
CA ALA A 7 -39.75 -31.67 10.66
C ALA A 7 -41.24 -31.97 10.86
N LYS A 8 -42.12 -31.31 10.09
CA LYS A 8 -43.56 -31.59 10.08
C LYS A 8 -43.86 -32.97 9.52
N SER A 9 -43.20 -33.37 8.42
CA SER A 9 -43.40 -34.68 7.79
C SER A 9 -42.96 -35.85 8.67
N ILE A 10 -41.96 -35.66 9.53
CA ILE A 10 -41.45 -36.70 10.45
C ILE A 10 -42.01 -36.58 11.87
N GLY A 11 -43.01 -35.72 12.12
CA GLY A 11 -43.64 -35.56 13.43
C GLY A 11 -42.80 -34.84 14.50
N MET A 12 -41.74 -34.12 14.11
CA MET A 12 -40.82 -33.40 15.01
C MET A 12 -41.03 -31.88 15.06
N HIS A 13 -42.04 -31.35 14.35
CA HIS A 13 -42.26 -29.91 14.21
C HIS A 13 -42.40 -29.16 15.54
N ALA A 14 -43.10 -29.73 16.53
CA ALA A 14 -43.27 -29.09 17.84
C ALA A 14 -41.94 -28.90 18.60
N TYR A 15 -40.95 -29.77 18.36
CA TYR A 15 -39.65 -29.73 19.02
C TYR A 15 -38.62 -28.93 18.22
N PHE A 16 -38.83 -28.78 16.91
CA PHE A 16 -37.85 -28.21 16.00
C PHE A 16 -37.36 -26.80 16.40
N PRO A 17 -38.22 -25.83 16.77
CA PRO A 17 -37.77 -24.52 17.26
C PRO A 17 -36.96 -24.59 18.56
N HIS A 18 -37.34 -25.49 19.48
CA HIS A 18 -36.62 -25.68 20.74
C HIS A 18 -35.24 -26.28 20.52
N VAL A 19 -35.13 -27.28 19.64
CA VAL A 19 -33.86 -27.89 19.25
C VAL A 19 -32.94 -26.84 18.64
N ARG A 20 -33.42 -26.01 17.70
CA ARG A 20 -32.61 -24.95 17.08
C ARG A 20 -32.12 -23.92 18.09
N ARG A 21 -32.94 -23.54 19.07
CA ARG A 21 -32.55 -22.61 20.14
C ARG A 21 -31.48 -23.21 21.05
N VAL A 22 -31.71 -24.40 21.59
CA VAL A 22 -30.75 -25.07 22.49
C VAL A 22 -29.43 -25.36 21.76
N PHE A 23 -29.50 -25.66 20.47
CA PHE A 23 -28.32 -25.85 19.64
C PHE A 23 -27.43 -24.59 19.56
N VAL A 24 -28.02 -23.39 19.46
CA VAL A 24 -27.28 -22.12 19.55
C VAL A 24 -26.57 -21.99 20.89
N ASP A 25 -27.26 -22.28 21.99
CA ASP A 25 -26.70 -22.14 23.34
C ASP A 25 -25.54 -23.11 23.56
N ILE A 26 -25.66 -24.34 23.06
CA ILE A 26 -24.57 -25.33 23.08
C ILE A 26 -23.37 -24.84 22.27
N LEU A 27 -23.58 -24.37 21.03
CA LEU A 27 -22.49 -23.86 20.19
C LEU A 27 -21.76 -22.69 20.83
N ARG A 28 -22.49 -21.71 21.39
CA ARG A 28 -21.90 -20.53 22.06
C ARG A 28 -21.11 -20.94 23.31
N ALA A 29 -21.64 -21.87 24.10
CA ALA A 29 -20.95 -22.36 25.30
C ALA A 29 -19.65 -23.11 24.93
N LEU A 30 -19.71 -24.00 23.93
CA LEU A 30 -18.55 -24.74 23.45
C LEU A 30 -17.50 -23.82 22.82
N ASP A 31 -17.92 -22.84 22.00
CA ASP A 31 -17.00 -21.86 21.41
C ASP A 31 -16.28 -21.03 22.47
N THR A 32 -17.00 -20.58 23.48
CA THR A 32 -16.44 -19.75 24.57
C THR A 32 -15.42 -20.52 25.39
N GLN A 33 -15.71 -21.77 25.75
CA GLN A 33 -14.87 -22.56 26.66
C GLN A 33 -13.76 -23.34 25.94
N TYR A 34 -14.04 -23.81 24.73
CA TYR A 34 -13.19 -24.77 24.02
C TYR A 34 -12.86 -24.35 22.58
N GLY A 35 -13.58 -23.41 21.97
CA GLY A 35 -13.24 -22.88 20.64
C GLY A 35 -12.12 -21.84 20.71
N ARG A 36 -12.46 -20.62 21.14
CA ARG A 36 -11.53 -19.47 21.20
C ARG A 36 -10.24 -19.75 21.98
N PRO A 37 -10.28 -20.38 23.17
CA PRO A 37 -9.06 -20.60 23.95
C PRO A 37 -8.06 -21.57 23.31
N LEU A 38 -8.54 -22.48 22.45
CA LEU A 38 -7.76 -23.54 21.81
C LEU A 38 -7.45 -23.25 20.33
N MET A 39 -7.57 -21.99 19.90
CA MET A 39 -7.11 -21.58 18.57
C MET A 39 -5.58 -21.61 18.50
N MET A 40 -5.04 -22.02 17.34
CA MET A 40 -3.60 -22.06 17.07
C MET A 40 -3.01 -20.66 16.84
N THR A 41 -3.84 -19.66 16.54
CA THR A 41 -3.42 -18.25 16.44
C THR A 41 -3.18 -17.61 17.81
N ASN A 42 -3.61 -18.25 18.90
CA ASN A 42 -3.30 -17.80 20.25
C ASN A 42 -1.83 -18.09 20.57
N THR A 43 -1.03 -17.04 20.77
CA THR A 43 0.41 -17.13 21.05
C THR A 43 0.75 -17.99 22.26
N GLN A 44 -0.17 -18.13 23.23
CA GLN A 44 0.00 -18.98 24.41
C GLN A 44 -0.02 -20.50 24.08
N ASN A 45 -0.42 -20.87 22.88
CA ASN A 45 -0.60 -22.26 22.46
C ASN A 45 0.50 -22.75 21.50
N VAL A 46 1.39 -21.87 21.02
CA VAL A 46 2.37 -22.15 19.93
C VAL A 46 3.31 -23.33 20.21
N ASN A 47 3.63 -23.57 21.48
CA ASN A 47 4.55 -24.65 21.90
C ASN A 47 3.84 -25.80 22.63
N LYS A 48 2.50 -25.89 22.52
CA LYS A 48 1.72 -26.92 23.20
C LYS A 48 1.18 -27.92 22.19
N GLU A 49 1.30 -29.19 22.51
CA GLU A 49 0.75 -30.24 21.67
C GLU A 49 -0.77 -30.39 21.91
N PRO A 50 -1.56 -30.72 20.86
CA PRO A 50 -3.00 -30.94 20.99
C PRO A 50 -3.34 -32.01 22.05
N ASP A 51 -2.54 -33.07 22.12
CA ASP A 51 -2.71 -34.19 23.06
C ASP A 51 -2.56 -33.78 24.52
N GLU A 52 -1.82 -32.71 24.82
CA GLU A 52 -1.69 -32.17 26.18
C GLU A 52 -2.87 -31.28 26.55
N MET A 53 -3.35 -30.51 25.58
CA MET A 53 -4.40 -29.51 25.76
C MET A 53 -5.81 -30.11 25.78
N ILE A 54 -6.02 -31.24 25.09
CA ILE A 54 -7.30 -31.93 24.91
C ILE A 54 -7.32 -33.22 25.74
N THR A 55 -7.22 -33.07 27.06
CA THR A 55 -7.18 -34.19 28.01
C THR A 55 -8.37 -34.18 28.98
N GLY A 56 -8.61 -35.33 29.64
CA GLY A 56 -9.59 -35.47 30.71
C GLY A 56 -10.99 -35.00 30.31
N GLU A 57 -11.55 -34.07 31.08
CA GLU A 57 -12.91 -33.55 30.87
C GLU A 57 -13.09 -32.72 29.59
N ARG A 58 -12.00 -32.26 28.95
CA ARG A 58 -12.07 -31.50 27.71
C ARG A 58 -12.39 -32.37 26.50
N LYS A 59 -11.87 -33.59 26.47
CA LYS A 59 -12.03 -34.52 25.33
C LYS A 59 -13.50 -34.78 24.94
N PRO A 60 -14.41 -35.19 25.85
CA PRO A 60 -15.82 -35.39 25.49
C PRO A 60 -16.53 -34.10 25.06
N ARG A 61 -16.07 -32.92 25.52
CA ARG A 61 -16.61 -31.62 25.11
C ARG A 61 -16.18 -31.25 23.69
N ILE A 62 -14.95 -31.56 23.31
CA ILE A 62 -14.48 -31.43 21.92
C ILE A 62 -15.22 -32.40 21.00
N GLU A 63 -15.45 -33.64 21.41
CA GLU A 63 -16.24 -34.61 20.64
C GLU A 63 -17.69 -34.13 20.42
N LEU A 64 -18.31 -33.55 21.44
CA LEU A 64 -19.60 -32.88 21.30
C LEU A 64 -19.52 -31.69 20.33
N PHE A 65 -18.44 -30.91 20.38
CA PHE A 65 -18.26 -29.77 19.49
C PHE A 65 -18.12 -30.19 18.03
N ARG A 66 -17.32 -31.24 17.75
CA ARG A 66 -17.23 -31.86 16.42
C ARG A 66 -18.61 -32.26 15.89
N THR A 67 -19.40 -32.92 16.74
CA THR A 67 -20.78 -33.32 16.40
C THR A 67 -21.66 -32.12 16.07
N CYS A 68 -21.57 -31.05 16.87
CA CYS A 68 -22.36 -29.84 16.65
C CYS A 68 -21.94 -29.14 15.35
N VAL A 69 -20.65 -28.95 15.10
CA VAL A 69 -20.14 -28.32 13.88
C VAL A 69 -20.58 -29.10 12.64
N ALA A 70 -20.42 -30.43 12.63
CA ALA A 70 -20.85 -31.29 11.54
C ALA A 70 -22.37 -31.23 11.26
N ALA A 71 -23.17 -30.92 12.30
CA ALA A 71 -24.62 -30.79 12.18
C ALA A 71 -25.07 -29.45 11.59
N VAL A 72 -24.22 -28.40 11.59
CA VAL A 72 -24.60 -27.04 11.17
C VAL A 72 -25.26 -26.97 9.79
N PRO A 73 -24.74 -27.59 8.71
CA PRO A 73 -25.38 -27.54 7.40
C PRO A 73 -26.77 -28.20 7.36
N ARG A 74 -27.08 -29.08 8.32
CA ARG A 74 -28.36 -29.81 8.40
C ARG A 74 -29.36 -29.18 9.36
N LEU A 75 -28.85 -28.46 10.36
CA LEU A 75 -29.59 -27.81 11.44
C LEU A 75 -29.07 -26.37 11.58
N ILE A 76 -29.49 -25.48 10.68
CA ILE A 76 -29.08 -24.07 10.72
C ILE A 76 -29.61 -23.46 12.03
N PRO A 77 -28.76 -22.88 12.89
CA PRO A 77 -29.18 -22.33 14.16
C PRO A 77 -30.24 -21.22 14.01
N ASP A 78 -31.14 -21.06 14.99
CA ASP A 78 -32.17 -20.01 15.02
C ASP A 78 -31.92 -19.06 16.19
N GLY A 79 -31.69 -17.77 15.92
CA GLY A 79 -31.26 -16.79 16.94
C GLY A 79 -29.74 -16.51 16.98
N MET A 80 -29.00 -17.01 15.99
CA MET A 80 -27.62 -16.61 15.68
C MET A 80 -27.62 -15.96 14.29
N THR A 81 -26.95 -14.82 14.15
CA THR A 81 -26.83 -14.15 12.83
C THR A 81 -25.93 -14.97 11.90
N SER A 82 -26.08 -14.80 10.58
CA SER A 82 -25.20 -15.48 9.62
C SER A 82 -23.73 -15.12 9.86
N GLY A 83 -23.45 -13.84 10.14
CA GLY A 83 -22.13 -13.36 10.50
C GLY A 83 -21.53 -14.03 11.75
N GLU A 84 -22.31 -14.18 12.83
CA GLU A 84 -21.85 -14.87 14.05
C GLU A 84 -21.48 -16.34 13.78
N LEU A 85 -22.31 -17.05 13.01
CA LEU A 85 -22.07 -18.45 12.71
C LEU A 85 -20.84 -18.62 11.82
N VAL A 86 -20.70 -17.78 10.78
CA VAL A 86 -19.54 -17.81 9.89
C VAL A 86 -18.27 -17.43 10.64
N ASP A 87 -18.30 -16.45 11.55
CA ASP A 87 -17.16 -16.10 12.41
C ASP A 87 -16.72 -17.31 13.26
N LEU A 88 -17.67 -17.98 13.92
CA LEU A 88 -17.40 -19.18 14.71
C LEU A 88 -16.72 -20.25 13.85
N LEU A 89 -17.32 -20.60 12.71
CA LEU A 89 -16.77 -21.62 11.82
C LEU A 89 -15.39 -21.23 11.28
N SER A 90 -15.21 -19.97 10.88
CA SER A 90 -13.92 -19.44 10.39
C SER A 90 -12.82 -19.56 11.44
N ARG A 91 -13.11 -19.21 12.70
CA ARG A 91 -12.14 -19.39 13.80
C ARG A 91 -11.79 -20.86 14.04
N LEU A 92 -12.77 -21.76 13.90
CA LEU A 92 -12.53 -23.20 14.08
C LEU A 92 -11.67 -23.82 12.98
N THR A 93 -11.47 -23.17 11.83
CA THR A 93 -10.54 -23.69 10.80
C THR A 93 -9.07 -23.67 11.23
N VAL A 94 -8.73 -22.97 12.31
CA VAL A 94 -7.39 -22.93 12.92
C VAL A 94 -7.38 -23.42 14.36
N HIS A 95 -8.34 -24.27 14.74
CA HIS A 95 -8.41 -24.87 16.06
C HIS A 95 -7.30 -25.92 16.28
N MET A 96 -6.84 -26.16 17.51
CA MET A 96 -5.81 -27.16 17.82
C MET A 96 -6.18 -28.60 17.39
N ASP A 97 -7.46 -28.94 17.53
CA ASP A 97 -8.03 -30.22 17.12
C ASP A 97 -8.20 -30.34 15.59
N GLU A 98 -7.51 -31.30 14.98
CA GLU A 98 -7.48 -31.50 13.53
C GLU A 98 -8.85 -31.89 12.94
N GLU A 99 -9.59 -32.79 13.61
CA GLU A 99 -10.89 -33.22 13.12
C GLU A 99 -11.91 -32.08 13.18
N LEU A 100 -11.91 -31.29 14.26
CA LEU A 100 -12.76 -30.11 14.36
C LEU A 100 -12.45 -29.07 13.26
N ARG A 101 -11.17 -28.86 12.93
CA ARG A 101 -10.78 -28.02 11.78
C ARG A 101 -11.40 -28.55 10.49
N GLY A 102 -11.22 -29.84 10.22
CA GLY A 102 -11.76 -30.50 9.02
C GLY A 102 -13.28 -30.38 8.91
N LEU A 103 -14.00 -30.61 10.01
CA LEU A 103 -15.46 -30.48 10.05
C LEU A 103 -15.93 -29.04 9.86
N SER A 104 -15.19 -28.05 10.37
CA SER A 104 -15.50 -26.65 10.13
C SER A 104 -15.34 -26.27 8.66
N CYS A 105 -14.23 -26.68 8.03
CA CYS A 105 -14.00 -26.50 6.59
C CYS A 105 -15.11 -27.15 5.75
N CYS A 106 -15.48 -28.39 6.07
CA CYS A 106 -16.58 -29.10 5.40
C CYS A 106 -17.93 -28.38 5.59
N SER A 107 -18.17 -27.82 6.78
CA SER A 107 -19.42 -27.09 7.08
C SER A 107 -19.50 -25.80 6.27
N LEU A 108 -18.44 -25.00 6.21
CA LEU A 108 -18.36 -23.80 5.36
C LEU A 108 -18.54 -24.15 3.88
N GLN A 109 -17.90 -25.21 3.40
CA GLN A 109 -18.04 -25.66 2.02
C GLN A 109 -19.48 -26.10 1.71
N SER A 110 -20.10 -26.86 2.60
CA SER A 110 -21.51 -27.30 2.45
C SER A 110 -22.44 -26.09 2.42
N LEU A 111 -22.20 -25.08 3.26
CA LEU A 111 -22.95 -23.82 3.23
C LEU A 111 -22.87 -23.13 1.86
N VAL A 112 -21.68 -23.07 1.24
CA VAL A 112 -21.50 -22.46 -0.08
C VAL A 112 -22.18 -23.25 -1.20
N VAL A 113 -22.07 -24.58 -1.17
CA VAL A 113 -22.60 -25.45 -2.23
C VAL A 113 -24.13 -25.50 -2.17
N ASP A 114 -24.67 -25.83 -1.00
CA ASP A 114 -26.08 -26.18 -0.83
C ASP A 114 -26.98 -24.94 -0.60
N PHE A 115 -26.40 -23.81 -0.18
CA PHE A 115 -27.17 -22.62 0.24
C PHE A 115 -26.69 -21.32 -0.45
N PRO A 116 -27.32 -20.92 -1.58
CA PRO A 116 -26.95 -19.72 -2.32
C PRO A 116 -26.90 -18.43 -1.49
N ASP A 117 -27.84 -18.26 -0.56
CA ASP A 117 -27.94 -17.08 0.32
C ASP A 117 -26.73 -16.92 1.26
N TRP A 118 -26.02 -18.01 1.56
CA TRP A 118 -24.90 -18.03 2.51
C TRP A 118 -23.54 -17.77 1.83
N ARG A 119 -23.48 -17.83 0.50
CA ARG A 119 -22.19 -17.77 -0.24
C ARG A 119 -21.41 -16.49 0.04
N GLN A 120 -22.10 -15.35 0.03
CA GLN A 120 -21.49 -14.04 0.29
C GLN A 120 -21.00 -13.94 1.74
N ASP A 121 -21.86 -14.27 2.71
CA ASP A 121 -21.53 -14.19 4.13
C ASP A 121 -20.36 -15.13 4.50
N VAL A 122 -20.37 -16.36 3.98
CA VAL A 122 -19.31 -17.36 4.21
C VAL A 122 -17.97 -16.90 3.64
N LEU A 123 -17.95 -16.44 2.38
CA LEU A 123 -16.71 -15.98 1.75
C LEU A 123 -16.19 -14.72 2.44
N TRP A 124 -17.07 -13.74 2.69
CA TRP A 124 -16.73 -12.51 3.40
C TRP A 124 -16.15 -12.79 4.78
N GLY A 125 -16.83 -13.60 5.60
CA GLY A 125 -16.42 -13.89 6.97
C GLY A 125 -15.08 -14.62 7.04
N LEU A 126 -14.86 -15.64 6.19
CA LEU A 126 -13.57 -16.33 6.16
C LEU A 126 -12.44 -15.41 5.67
N THR A 127 -12.68 -14.59 4.64
CA THR A 127 -11.69 -13.64 4.14
C THR A 127 -11.32 -12.60 5.18
N GLN A 128 -12.30 -12.06 5.91
CA GLN A 128 -12.05 -11.13 7.03
C GLN A 128 -11.26 -11.80 8.16
N PHE A 129 -11.59 -13.04 8.52
CA PHE A 129 -10.88 -13.81 9.53
C PHE A 129 -9.40 -14.03 9.13
N VAL A 130 -9.14 -14.50 7.90
CA VAL A 130 -7.77 -14.70 7.40
C VAL A 130 -7.01 -13.37 7.34
N ALA A 131 -7.67 -12.29 6.92
CA ALA A 131 -7.07 -10.97 6.82
C ALA A 131 -6.63 -10.40 8.17
N LYS A 132 -7.44 -10.58 9.23
CA LYS A 132 -7.28 -9.91 10.52
C LYS A 132 -6.66 -10.78 11.61
N ASP A 133 -7.08 -12.04 11.71
CA ASP A 133 -6.78 -12.89 12.86
C ASP A 133 -5.67 -13.91 12.59
N VAL A 134 -5.39 -14.22 11.31
CA VAL A 134 -4.28 -15.10 10.93
C VAL A 134 -3.03 -14.26 10.63
N LEU A 135 -2.14 -14.19 11.62
CA LEU A 135 -0.92 -13.38 11.57
C LEU A 135 0.15 -13.99 10.64
N ASP A 136 1.00 -13.13 10.07
CA ASP A 136 2.12 -13.55 9.21
C ASP A 136 3.18 -14.39 9.93
N THR A 137 3.23 -14.32 11.26
CA THR A 137 4.07 -15.18 12.11
C THR A 137 3.58 -16.62 12.17
N PHE A 138 2.42 -16.92 11.58
CA PHE A 138 1.87 -18.27 11.41
C PHE A 138 1.78 -18.63 9.92
N PRO A 139 2.92 -18.73 9.21
CA PRO A 139 2.96 -18.87 7.75
C PRO A 139 2.18 -20.09 7.24
N GLN A 140 2.19 -21.20 7.98
CA GLN A 140 1.41 -22.39 7.64
C GLN A 140 -0.10 -22.13 7.77
N LEU A 141 -0.56 -21.45 8.82
CA LEU A 141 -1.99 -21.15 8.99
C LEU A 141 -2.47 -20.19 7.90
N MET A 142 -1.63 -19.25 7.47
CA MET A 142 -1.90 -18.38 6.32
C MET A 142 -2.13 -19.18 5.05
N ASP A 143 -1.21 -20.11 4.71
CA ASP A 143 -1.37 -20.97 3.53
C ASP A 143 -2.65 -21.83 3.60
N HIS A 144 -3.01 -22.35 4.79
CA HIS A 144 -4.25 -23.10 4.98
C HIS A 144 -5.49 -22.22 4.80
N GLY A 145 -5.49 -21.00 5.34
CA GLY A 145 -6.57 -20.04 5.16
C GLY A 145 -6.79 -19.68 3.68
N LEU A 146 -5.71 -19.39 2.95
CA LEU A 146 -5.77 -19.12 1.51
C LEU A 146 -6.25 -20.33 0.71
N LYS A 147 -5.78 -21.55 1.03
CA LYS A 147 -6.29 -22.80 0.42
C LYS A 147 -7.78 -23.00 0.67
N MET A 148 -8.27 -22.67 1.87
CA MET A 148 -9.68 -22.78 2.19
C MET A 148 -10.52 -21.76 1.39
N ILE A 149 -10.08 -20.50 1.30
CA ILE A 149 -10.71 -19.49 0.44
C ILE A 149 -10.77 -19.98 -1.01
N LEU A 150 -9.66 -20.48 -1.56
CA LEU A 150 -9.61 -21.04 -2.91
C LEU A 150 -10.60 -22.21 -3.08
N THR A 151 -10.70 -23.08 -2.08
CA THR A 151 -11.65 -24.21 -2.08
C THR A 151 -13.10 -23.72 -2.12
N LEU A 152 -13.44 -22.68 -1.35
CA LEU A 152 -14.79 -22.08 -1.36
C LEU A 152 -15.11 -21.43 -2.72
N LEU A 153 -14.15 -20.71 -3.33
CA LEU A 153 -14.33 -20.12 -4.66
C LEU A 153 -14.60 -21.20 -5.71
N CYS A 154 -13.79 -22.28 -5.72
CA CYS A 154 -13.99 -23.42 -6.60
C CYS A 154 -15.35 -24.11 -6.37
N ALA A 155 -15.75 -24.28 -5.11
CA ALA A 155 -17.04 -24.87 -4.76
C ALA A 155 -18.21 -24.00 -5.24
N TRP A 156 -18.14 -22.68 -5.04
CA TRP A 156 -19.12 -21.72 -5.56
C TRP A 156 -19.18 -21.81 -7.08
N LYS A 157 -18.04 -21.71 -7.77
CA LYS A 157 -17.97 -21.79 -9.24
C LYS A 157 -18.63 -23.06 -9.76
N SER A 158 -18.37 -24.20 -9.13
CA SER A 158 -18.93 -25.49 -9.52
C SER A 158 -20.46 -25.53 -9.30
N ALA A 159 -20.94 -25.04 -8.15
CA ALA A 159 -22.37 -24.98 -7.85
C ALA A 159 -23.15 -24.08 -8.83
N VAL A 160 -22.52 -22.98 -9.25
CA VAL A 160 -23.08 -22.01 -10.21
C VAL A 160 -23.05 -22.56 -11.65
N SER A 161 -21.95 -23.19 -12.06
CA SER A 161 -21.79 -23.75 -13.42
C SER A 161 -22.76 -24.90 -13.71
N ASN A 162 -23.16 -25.65 -12.67
CA ASN A 162 -24.10 -26.78 -12.81
C ASN A 162 -25.57 -26.35 -12.95
N THR A 163 -25.90 -25.07 -12.73
CA THR A 163 -27.28 -24.58 -12.73
C THR A 163 -27.58 -23.87 -14.06
N ASN A 164 -28.21 -24.56 -15.03
CA ASN A 164 -28.49 -24.04 -16.38
C ASN A 164 -29.53 -22.89 -16.46
N SER A 165 -30.11 -22.49 -15.33
CA SER A 165 -31.03 -21.35 -15.24
C SER A 165 -30.66 -20.52 -14.01
N PHE A 166 -30.16 -19.31 -14.22
CA PHE A 166 -29.98 -18.34 -13.14
C PHE A 166 -31.28 -17.58 -12.93
N PRO A 167 -32.03 -17.80 -11.83
CA PRO A 167 -32.98 -16.80 -11.40
C PRO A 167 -32.14 -15.66 -10.80
N SER A 168 -32.09 -14.51 -11.48
CA SER A 168 -31.44 -13.30 -10.97
C SER A 168 -31.97 -12.84 -9.60
N SER A 169 -33.04 -13.47 -9.09
CA SER A 169 -33.70 -13.19 -7.81
C SER A 169 -33.13 -13.95 -6.60
N THR A 170 -32.29 -14.98 -6.77
CA THR A 170 -31.73 -15.77 -5.63
C THR A 170 -30.34 -15.35 -5.20
N LEU A 171 -29.63 -14.58 -6.03
CA LEU A 171 -28.40 -13.92 -5.63
C LEU A 171 -28.74 -12.46 -5.35
N ARG A 172 -28.27 -11.92 -4.23
CA ARG A 172 -28.40 -10.50 -3.89
C ARG A 172 -27.50 -9.68 -4.83
N LEU A 173 -27.91 -9.54 -6.10
CA LEU A 173 -27.31 -8.63 -7.07
C LEU A 173 -27.70 -7.21 -6.63
N GLY A 174 -26.85 -6.58 -5.83
CA GLY A 174 -26.95 -5.14 -5.61
C GLY A 174 -26.59 -4.42 -6.91
N LYS A 175 -27.60 -3.99 -7.67
CA LYS A 175 -27.43 -2.88 -8.60
C LYS A 175 -27.43 -1.58 -7.79
N ASP A 176 -26.31 -0.88 -7.93
CA ASP A 176 -26.13 0.56 -7.80
C ASP A 176 -26.27 1.21 -6.41
N TYR A 177 -25.19 1.93 -6.08
CA TYR A 177 -25.00 2.81 -4.93
C TYR A 177 -25.95 4.03 -4.87
N ASN A 178 -27.06 4.08 -5.62
CA ASN A 178 -27.76 5.34 -5.87
C ASN A 178 -29.30 5.40 -5.84
N GLU A 179 -30.05 4.39 -5.38
CA GLU A 179 -31.51 4.52 -5.25
C GLU A 179 -32.04 4.17 -3.85
N LEU A 180 -32.04 5.16 -2.95
CA LEU A 180 -32.96 5.17 -1.80
C LEU A 180 -34.36 5.56 -2.29
N LYS A 181 -35.22 4.58 -2.58
CA LYS A 181 -36.68 4.75 -2.49
C LYS A 181 -37.34 3.59 -1.74
N VAL A 182 -38.00 3.96 -0.66
CA VAL A 182 -38.75 3.09 0.25
C VAL A 182 -40.07 2.70 -0.41
N GLY A 183 -40.23 1.42 -0.76
CA GLY A 183 -41.54 0.81 -1.06
C GLY A 183 -42.15 0.19 0.20
N PRO A 184 -43.50 0.05 0.27
CA PRO A 184 -44.16 -0.48 1.45
C PRO A 184 -43.94 -2.00 1.60
N PRO A 185 -43.87 -2.55 2.82
CA PRO A 185 -43.57 -3.95 3.07
C PRO A 185 -44.77 -4.86 2.78
N ASP A 186 -44.53 -5.96 2.07
CA ASP A 186 -45.48 -7.04 1.77
C ASP A 186 -45.72 -7.93 3.02
N PRO A 187 -46.98 -8.18 3.43
CA PRO A 187 -47.31 -8.89 4.67
C PRO A 187 -47.09 -10.42 4.70
N HIS A 188 -46.57 -11.07 3.64
CA HIS A 188 -46.46 -12.54 3.58
C HIS A 188 -45.05 -13.17 3.59
N LEU A 189 -43.97 -12.40 3.87
CA LEU A 189 -42.63 -12.98 4.05
C LEU A 189 -42.28 -13.13 5.54
N THR A 190 -41.97 -14.38 5.93
CA THR A 190 -41.41 -14.76 7.23
C THR A 190 -40.26 -13.83 7.63
N LYS A 191 -40.46 -13.08 8.72
CA LYS A 191 -39.46 -12.20 9.33
C LYS A 191 -38.18 -12.98 9.65
N ARG A 192 -37.16 -12.86 8.80
CA ARG A 192 -35.77 -13.03 9.22
C ARG A 192 -35.37 -11.78 10.00
N THR A 193 -34.65 -11.97 11.10
CA THR A 193 -34.13 -10.92 11.99
C THR A 193 -32.92 -10.14 11.43
N ASP A 194 -32.64 -10.22 10.12
CA ASP A 194 -31.51 -9.50 9.51
C ASP A 194 -31.95 -8.11 9.01
N VAL A 195 -31.75 -7.08 9.85
CA VAL A 195 -31.69 -5.67 9.42
C VAL A 195 -30.22 -5.23 9.31
N CYS A 196 -29.32 -6.14 8.93
CA CYS A 196 -27.95 -5.79 8.53
C CYS A 196 -27.87 -5.89 7.00
N LYS A 197 -27.60 -4.77 6.32
CA LYS A 197 -27.42 -4.75 4.86
C LYS A 197 -26.16 -5.56 4.53
N SER A 198 -26.34 -6.74 3.94
CA SER A 198 -25.25 -7.59 3.45
C SER A 198 -24.47 -6.88 2.33
N GLU A 199 -23.15 -7.07 2.30
CA GLU A 199 -22.25 -6.43 1.33
C GLU A 199 -22.59 -6.84 -0.11
N PRO A 200 -22.46 -5.94 -1.11
CA PRO A 200 -22.68 -6.30 -2.50
C PRO A 200 -21.78 -7.46 -2.95
N LEU A 201 -22.29 -8.34 -3.80
CA LEU A 201 -21.56 -9.51 -4.32
C LEU A 201 -20.17 -9.17 -4.88
N SER A 202 -20.08 -8.13 -5.70
CA SER A 202 -18.81 -7.66 -6.27
C SER A 202 -17.85 -7.16 -5.19
N SER A 203 -18.36 -6.49 -4.15
CA SER A 203 -17.58 -6.06 -2.99
C SER A 203 -16.90 -7.25 -2.29
N VAL A 204 -17.63 -8.36 -2.11
CA VAL A 204 -17.09 -9.59 -1.50
C VAL A 204 -15.97 -10.18 -2.36
N LEU A 205 -16.16 -10.26 -3.68
CA LEU A 205 -15.13 -10.79 -4.57
C LEU A 205 -13.90 -9.87 -4.64
N HIS A 206 -14.09 -8.54 -4.67
CA HIS A 206 -13.00 -7.58 -4.64
C HIS A 206 -12.26 -7.55 -3.29
N LEU A 207 -12.92 -7.87 -2.16
CA LEU A 207 -12.25 -8.11 -0.88
C LEU A 207 -11.30 -9.32 -0.96
N VAL A 208 -11.70 -10.38 -1.65
CA VAL A 208 -10.86 -11.55 -1.86
C VAL A 208 -9.66 -11.23 -2.77
N GLU A 209 -9.86 -10.42 -3.82
CA GLU A 209 -8.75 -9.90 -4.64
C GLU A 209 -7.78 -9.06 -3.80
N ALA A 210 -8.30 -8.18 -2.95
CA ALA A 210 -7.50 -7.33 -2.06
C ALA A 210 -6.63 -8.16 -1.10
N LEU A 211 -7.21 -9.20 -0.47
CA LEU A 211 -6.44 -10.12 0.37
C LEU A 211 -5.33 -10.82 -0.44
N ALA A 212 -5.68 -11.36 -1.62
CA ALA A 212 -4.72 -12.06 -2.49
C ALA A 212 -3.57 -11.16 -2.94
N LEU A 213 -3.85 -9.90 -3.28
CA LEU A 213 -2.81 -8.91 -3.58
C LEU A 213 -1.91 -8.69 -2.36
N ILE A 214 -2.47 -8.42 -1.19
CA ILE A 214 -1.65 -8.16 0.00
C ILE A 214 -0.76 -9.36 0.35
N THR A 215 -1.23 -10.59 0.15
CA THR A 215 -0.40 -11.79 0.37
C THR A 215 0.69 -12.00 -0.69
N LEU A 216 0.64 -11.33 -1.85
CA LEU A 216 1.76 -11.28 -2.81
C LEU A 216 2.96 -10.44 -2.31
N CYS A 217 2.79 -9.63 -1.26
CA CYS A 217 3.93 -8.99 -0.56
C CYS A 217 4.86 -10.01 0.10
N ASN A 218 4.37 -11.24 0.34
CA ASN A 218 5.12 -12.30 0.99
C ASN A 218 6.25 -12.83 0.09
N TYR A 219 7.35 -13.29 0.67
CA TYR A 219 8.48 -13.89 -0.06
C TYR A 219 8.26 -15.38 -0.35
N ARG A 220 7.34 -16.03 0.37
CA ARG A 220 7.06 -17.47 0.26
C ARG A 220 6.34 -17.80 -1.05
N LEU A 221 6.92 -18.73 -1.81
CA LEU A 221 6.40 -19.14 -3.12
C LEU A 221 5.02 -19.78 -3.02
N THR A 222 4.81 -20.61 -2.00
CA THR A 222 3.51 -21.26 -1.74
C THR A 222 2.40 -20.22 -1.59
N THR A 223 2.62 -19.19 -0.76
CA THR A 223 1.68 -18.10 -0.53
C THR A 223 1.41 -17.29 -1.80
N ARG A 224 2.46 -16.98 -2.59
CA ARG A 224 2.32 -16.27 -3.87
C ARG A 224 1.49 -17.06 -4.88
N ARG A 225 1.79 -18.35 -5.06
CA ARG A 225 1.06 -19.24 -5.98
C ARG A 225 -0.42 -19.35 -5.60
N LEU A 226 -0.73 -19.52 -4.32
CA LEU A 226 -2.12 -19.54 -3.84
C LEU A 226 -2.84 -18.24 -4.16
N SER A 227 -2.17 -17.10 -3.98
CA SER A 227 -2.72 -15.78 -4.28
C SER A 227 -3.07 -15.64 -5.77
N VAL A 228 -2.19 -16.08 -6.68
CA VAL A 228 -2.46 -16.08 -8.13
C VAL A 228 -3.64 -17.00 -8.49
N LEU A 229 -3.74 -18.18 -7.88
CA LEU A 229 -4.87 -19.09 -8.09
C LEU A 229 -6.20 -18.48 -7.61
N ILE A 230 -6.18 -17.80 -6.45
CA ILE A 230 -7.35 -17.09 -5.93
C ILE A 230 -7.79 -16.00 -6.93
N LEU A 231 -6.86 -15.19 -7.44
CA LEU A 231 -7.19 -14.14 -8.42
C LEU A 231 -7.79 -14.73 -9.71
N LYS A 232 -7.27 -15.87 -10.21
CA LYS A 232 -7.84 -16.58 -11.37
C LYS A 232 -9.27 -17.05 -11.11
N GLU A 233 -9.54 -17.59 -9.93
CA GLU A 233 -10.88 -18.06 -9.56
C GLU A 233 -11.86 -16.91 -9.36
N VAL A 234 -11.43 -15.80 -8.75
CA VAL A 234 -12.25 -14.59 -8.63
C VAL A 234 -12.58 -14.02 -10.01
N LYS A 235 -11.61 -13.89 -10.92
CA LYS A 235 -11.86 -13.51 -12.33
C LYS A 235 -12.93 -14.40 -12.97
N SER A 236 -12.81 -15.72 -12.79
CA SER A 236 -13.80 -16.66 -13.34
C SER A 236 -15.20 -16.42 -12.77
N LEU A 237 -15.31 -16.19 -11.46
CA LEU A 237 -16.60 -15.92 -10.81
C LEU A 237 -17.19 -14.57 -11.21
N LEU A 238 -16.38 -13.50 -11.26
CA LEU A 238 -16.81 -12.18 -11.73
C LEU A 238 -17.44 -12.28 -13.13
N LYS A 239 -16.80 -13.05 -14.03
CA LYS A 239 -17.28 -13.29 -15.39
C LYS A 239 -18.57 -14.12 -15.42
N ILE A 240 -18.64 -15.22 -14.68
CA ILE A 240 -19.81 -16.12 -14.67
C ILE A 240 -21.03 -15.43 -14.05
N LEU A 241 -20.81 -14.65 -12.97
CA LEU A 241 -21.88 -13.96 -12.24
C LEU A 241 -22.26 -12.63 -12.85
N ASN A 242 -21.43 -12.08 -13.75
CA ASN A 242 -21.61 -10.78 -14.41
C ASN A 242 -22.00 -9.67 -13.41
N CYS A 243 -21.24 -9.57 -12.32
CA CYS A 243 -21.62 -8.77 -11.14
C CYS A 243 -20.73 -7.54 -10.91
N SER A 244 -19.71 -7.31 -11.74
CA SER A 244 -18.83 -6.14 -11.67
C SER A 244 -18.56 -5.61 -13.08
N GLU A 245 -18.57 -4.28 -13.21
CA GLU A 245 -18.15 -3.58 -14.41
C GLU A 245 -16.63 -3.32 -14.42
N ASN A 246 -15.97 -3.47 -13.26
CA ASN A 246 -14.52 -3.28 -13.14
C ASN A 246 -13.77 -4.47 -13.72
N GLN A 247 -12.63 -4.18 -14.34
CA GLN A 247 -11.74 -5.21 -14.85
C GLN A 247 -11.18 -6.06 -13.68
N PRO A 248 -11.14 -7.41 -13.81
CA PRO A 248 -10.48 -8.26 -12.82
C PRO A 248 -9.01 -7.87 -12.67
N VAL A 249 -8.52 -7.83 -11.43
CA VAL A 249 -7.17 -7.33 -11.10
C VAL A 249 -6.08 -8.10 -11.87
N ILE A 250 -6.22 -9.43 -11.96
CA ILE A 250 -5.26 -10.27 -12.67
C ILE A 250 -5.18 -9.99 -14.17
N ASP A 251 -6.28 -9.54 -14.80
CA ASP A 251 -6.24 -9.16 -16.21
C ASP A 251 -5.38 -7.91 -16.42
N VAL A 252 -5.46 -6.94 -15.51
CA VAL A 252 -4.60 -5.75 -15.53
C VAL A 252 -3.14 -6.14 -15.31
N MET A 253 -2.85 -7.04 -14.36
CA MET A 253 -1.50 -7.52 -14.09
C MET A 253 -0.91 -8.25 -15.29
N ASP A 254 -1.64 -9.21 -15.88
CA ASP A 254 -1.17 -9.99 -17.02
C ASP A 254 -0.92 -9.10 -18.25
N GLN A 255 -1.74 -8.06 -18.47
CA GLN A 255 -1.57 -7.11 -19.58
C GLN A 255 -0.27 -6.29 -19.51
N CYS A 256 0.18 -5.93 -18.30
CA CYS A 256 1.39 -5.13 -18.12
C CYS A 256 2.61 -5.93 -17.62
N CYS A 257 2.47 -7.24 -17.40
CA CYS A 257 3.50 -8.07 -16.76
C CYS A 257 4.83 -8.08 -17.53
N ALA A 258 4.81 -8.15 -18.86
CA ALA A 258 6.05 -8.09 -19.66
C ALA A 258 6.79 -6.75 -19.45
N GLN A 259 6.09 -5.62 -19.54
CA GLN A 259 6.65 -4.27 -19.36
C GLN A 259 7.23 -4.08 -17.96
N VAL A 260 6.57 -4.67 -16.95
CA VAL A 260 7.04 -4.67 -15.56
C VAL A 260 8.34 -5.45 -15.41
N VAL A 261 8.39 -6.66 -15.98
CA VAL A 261 9.58 -7.52 -15.90
C VAL A 261 10.77 -6.90 -16.64
N GLU A 262 10.54 -6.14 -17.71
CA GLU A 262 11.61 -5.39 -18.39
C GLU A 262 12.35 -4.43 -17.44
N LYS A 263 11.64 -3.75 -16.52
CA LYS A 263 12.24 -2.84 -15.54
C LYS A 263 13.23 -3.54 -14.60
N CYS A 264 13.04 -4.84 -14.33
CA CYS A 264 13.91 -5.60 -13.43
C CYS A 264 15.10 -6.29 -14.13
N LEU A 265 15.15 -6.30 -15.48
CA LEU A 265 16.22 -6.94 -16.25
C LEU A 265 17.64 -6.58 -15.78
N PRO A 266 17.99 -5.32 -15.45
CA PRO A 266 19.35 -4.98 -15.00
C PRO A 266 19.81 -5.77 -13.77
N LEU A 267 18.88 -6.16 -12.89
CA LEU A 267 19.15 -6.87 -11.63
C LEU A 267 19.18 -8.40 -11.78
N LEU A 268 18.70 -8.93 -12.90
CA LEU A 268 18.58 -10.38 -13.09
C LEU A 268 19.92 -11.03 -13.49
N PRO A 269 20.23 -12.24 -12.98
CA PRO A 269 21.37 -13.01 -13.44
C PRO A 269 21.16 -13.50 -14.88
N PRO A 270 22.24 -13.87 -15.61
CA PRO A 270 22.16 -14.25 -17.02
C PRO A 270 21.14 -15.35 -17.32
N ALA A 271 21.03 -16.37 -16.46
CA ALA A 271 20.07 -17.47 -16.63
C ALA A 271 18.60 -16.99 -16.60
N GLU A 272 18.29 -16.04 -15.73
CA GLU A 272 16.95 -15.46 -15.62
C GLU A 272 16.66 -14.52 -16.80
N LYS A 273 17.64 -13.74 -17.27
CA LYS A 273 17.51 -12.91 -18.48
C LYS A 273 17.17 -13.75 -19.71
N THR A 274 17.87 -14.86 -19.90
CA THR A 274 17.56 -15.80 -20.99
C THR A 274 16.17 -16.39 -20.86
N ALA A 275 15.73 -16.71 -19.63
CA ALA A 275 14.37 -17.23 -19.39
C ALA A 275 13.28 -16.20 -19.74
N VAL A 276 13.49 -14.92 -19.44
CA VAL A 276 12.60 -13.83 -19.85
C VAL A 276 12.56 -13.71 -21.38
N GLN A 277 13.72 -13.71 -22.04
CA GLN A 277 13.81 -13.57 -23.49
C GLN A 277 13.24 -14.77 -24.27
N ALA A 278 13.26 -15.96 -23.67
CA ALA A 278 12.71 -17.18 -24.26
C ALA A 278 11.19 -17.34 -24.06
N ALA A 279 10.59 -16.57 -23.16
CA ALA A 279 9.17 -16.67 -22.86
C ALA A 279 8.32 -16.03 -23.97
N SER A 280 7.38 -16.78 -24.52
CA SER A 280 6.43 -16.28 -25.52
C SER A 280 5.28 -15.49 -24.92
N ASN A 281 4.94 -15.77 -23.65
CA ASN A 281 3.95 -15.05 -22.87
C ASN A 281 4.46 -14.93 -21.43
N ILE A 282 4.51 -13.71 -20.91
CA ILE A 282 4.93 -13.41 -19.54
C ILE A 282 3.68 -12.90 -18.82
N ASP A 283 3.07 -13.76 -18.02
CA ASP A 283 1.92 -13.46 -17.19
C ASP A 283 2.27 -13.54 -15.69
N LEU A 284 1.32 -13.20 -14.82
CA LEU A 284 1.55 -13.22 -13.37
C LEU A 284 1.86 -14.63 -12.86
N GLN A 285 1.31 -15.66 -13.48
CA GLN A 285 1.60 -17.05 -13.12
C GLN A 285 3.06 -17.40 -13.38
N TRP A 286 3.55 -17.07 -14.58
CA TRP A 286 4.95 -17.26 -14.95
C TRP A 286 5.90 -16.58 -13.96
N LEU A 287 5.55 -15.35 -13.54
CA LEU A 287 6.32 -14.60 -12.55
C LEU A 287 6.28 -15.28 -11.16
N ALA A 288 5.10 -15.70 -10.70
CA ALA A 288 4.90 -16.37 -9.41
C ALA A 288 5.55 -17.76 -9.33
N ASP A 289 5.80 -18.41 -10.47
CA ASP A 289 6.46 -19.71 -10.53
C ASP A 289 7.99 -19.64 -10.52
N ARG A 290 8.57 -18.44 -10.63
CA ARG A 290 10.02 -18.25 -10.50
C ARG A 290 10.47 -18.61 -9.09
N ASN A 291 11.40 -19.56 -8.99
CA ASN A 291 11.87 -20.13 -7.72
C ASN A 291 13.33 -19.83 -7.38
N SER A 292 14.05 -19.11 -8.26
CA SER A 292 15.42 -18.69 -7.98
C SER A 292 15.44 -17.72 -6.79
N SER A 293 16.47 -17.84 -5.94
CA SER A 293 16.62 -17.02 -4.73
C SER A 293 16.69 -15.51 -5.03
N THR A 294 16.97 -15.13 -6.27
CA THR A 294 16.92 -13.73 -6.72
C THR A 294 15.50 -13.15 -6.58
N TRP A 295 14.46 -13.95 -6.84
CA TRP A 295 13.05 -13.55 -6.75
C TRP A 295 12.46 -13.63 -5.34
N THR A 296 13.19 -14.20 -4.38
CA THR A 296 12.79 -14.33 -2.98
C THR A 296 13.67 -13.50 -2.05
N ALA A 297 14.39 -12.51 -2.59
CA ALA A 297 15.35 -11.67 -1.86
C ALA A 297 16.45 -12.47 -1.12
N GLY A 298 16.75 -13.70 -1.54
CA GLY A 298 17.68 -14.60 -0.86
C GLY A 298 17.09 -15.32 0.37
N LEU A 299 15.80 -15.12 0.66
CA LEU A 299 15.08 -15.80 1.73
C LEU A 299 14.59 -17.16 1.24
N PHE A 300 14.70 -18.18 2.09
CA PHE A 300 14.28 -19.56 1.80
C PHE A 300 13.13 -19.97 2.72
N GLU A 301 12.26 -20.84 2.20
CA GLU A 301 11.04 -21.29 2.89
C GLU A 301 11.34 -22.21 4.10
N ASP A 302 12.41 -23.01 4.04
CA ASP A 302 12.71 -24.09 5.01
C ASP A 302 13.92 -23.85 5.93
N GLY A 303 14.46 -22.62 6.01
CA GLY A 303 15.67 -22.34 6.82
C GLY A 303 16.93 -23.13 6.41
N SER A 304 16.84 -23.96 5.37
CA SER A 304 17.96 -24.73 4.82
C SER A 304 18.83 -23.79 4.01
N VAL A 305 19.87 -23.25 4.64
CA VAL A 305 20.92 -22.45 4.01
C VAL A 305 21.80 -23.36 3.13
N LYS A 306 21.24 -23.97 2.09
CA LYS A 306 21.99 -24.84 1.17
C LYS A 306 22.64 -24.08 0.02
N ASN A 307 22.30 -22.81 -0.18
CA ASN A 307 23.04 -21.91 -1.04
C ASN A 307 23.34 -20.62 -0.28
N SER A 308 24.58 -20.14 -0.38
CA SER A 308 25.06 -18.85 0.12
C SER A 308 24.40 -17.67 -0.61
N ALA A 309 23.07 -17.61 -0.66
CA ALA A 309 22.37 -16.44 -1.15
C ALA A 309 22.59 -15.31 -0.14
N ASN A 310 23.27 -14.26 -0.58
CA ASN A 310 23.50 -13.09 0.25
C ASN A 310 22.19 -12.31 0.36
N TYR A 311 21.58 -12.33 1.54
CA TYR A 311 20.48 -11.43 1.84
C TYR A 311 21.01 -9.99 1.93
N ASN A 312 20.35 -9.06 1.24
CA ASN A 312 20.65 -7.64 1.33
C ASN A 312 19.34 -6.85 1.42
N PHE A 313 19.07 -6.30 2.61
CA PHE A 313 17.82 -5.61 2.90
C PHE A 313 17.62 -4.31 2.08
N GLY A 314 18.72 -3.57 1.87
CA GLY A 314 18.72 -2.25 1.24
C GLY A 314 18.52 -2.25 -0.28
N VAL A 315 18.47 -3.43 -0.93
CA VAL A 315 18.19 -3.54 -2.36
C VAL A 315 16.72 -3.94 -2.54
N VAL A 316 16.01 -3.21 -3.40
CA VAL A 316 14.68 -3.63 -3.85
C VAL A 316 14.87 -4.84 -4.76
N ASP A 317 14.34 -5.99 -4.34
CA ASP A 317 14.48 -7.23 -5.09
C ASP A 317 13.60 -7.23 -6.34
N PRO A 318 13.93 -8.05 -7.37
CA PRO A 318 13.17 -8.11 -8.62
C PRO A 318 11.67 -8.38 -8.44
N TRP A 319 11.26 -9.17 -7.45
CA TRP A 319 9.84 -9.40 -7.20
C TRP A 319 9.17 -8.12 -6.73
N SER A 320 9.75 -7.42 -5.75
CA SER A 320 9.21 -6.16 -5.26
C SER A 320 9.12 -5.10 -6.36
N ILE A 321 10.14 -4.99 -7.23
CA ILE A 321 10.09 -4.10 -8.41
C ILE A 321 8.90 -4.46 -9.29
N CYS A 322 8.73 -5.76 -9.59
CA CYS A 322 7.63 -6.18 -10.45
C CYS A 322 6.28 -5.89 -9.79
N TYR A 323 6.16 -6.27 -8.52
CA TYR A 323 4.93 -6.18 -7.78
C TYR A 323 4.45 -4.74 -7.60
N PHE A 324 5.34 -3.83 -7.20
CA PHE A 324 5.00 -2.40 -7.09
C PHE A 324 4.85 -1.73 -8.46
N GLY A 325 5.46 -2.27 -9.52
CA GLY A 325 5.20 -1.87 -10.90
C GLY A 325 3.75 -2.14 -11.34
N PHE A 326 3.06 -3.14 -10.79
CA PHE A 326 1.62 -3.34 -11.04
C PHE A 326 0.76 -2.28 -10.34
N LEU A 327 1.26 -1.70 -9.25
CA LEU A 327 0.61 -0.69 -8.43
C LEU A 327 1.00 0.74 -8.84
N GLU A 328 1.42 0.92 -10.10
CA GLU A 328 1.56 2.24 -10.71
C GLU A 328 0.18 2.85 -11.03
N ARG A 329 0.14 4.19 -11.12
CA ARG A 329 -1.11 4.96 -11.21
C ARG A 329 -1.98 4.54 -12.40
N ASP A 330 -1.38 4.40 -13.56
CA ASP A 330 -1.97 4.06 -14.85
C ASP A 330 -2.42 2.59 -14.97
N ARG A 331 -2.31 1.81 -13.88
CA ARG A 331 -2.58 0.38 -13.85
C ARG A 331 -3.63 0.06 -12.79
N ILE A 332 -3.30 -0.81 -11.84
CA ILE A 332 -4.25 -1.29 -10.83
C ILE A 332 -4.89 -0.14 -10.05
N LEU A 333 -4.11 0.88 -9.65
CA LEU A 333 -4.63 1.94 -8.78
C LEU A 333 -5.72 2.79 -9.44
N SER A 334 -5.71 2.95 -10.77
CA SER A 334 -6.77 3.66 -11.50
C SER A 334 -7.85 2.74 -12.05
N LEU A 335 -7.49 1.54 -12.49
CA LEU A 335 -8.41 0.60 -13.15
C LEU A 335 -9.23 -0.25 -12.17
N CYS A 336 -8.76 -0.40 -10.92
CA CYS A 336 -9.40 -1.25 -9.90
C CYS A 336 -9.61 -0.50 -8.56
N PRO A 337 -10.37 0.61 -8.51
CA PRO A 337 -10.48 1.46 -7.31
C PRO A 337 -11.16 0.77 -6.11
N ILE A 338 -12.10 -0.14 -6.35
CA ILE A 338 -12.78 -0.90 -5.28
C ILE A 338 -11.78 -1.80 -4.53
N MET A 339 -10.83 -2.39 -5.26
CA MET A 339 -9.76 -3.19 -4.66
C MET A 339 -8.89 -2.33 -3.74
N THR A 340 -8.54 -1.10 -4.16
CA THR A 340 -7.73 -0.17 -3.34
C THR A 340 -8.41 0.12 -2.00
N ILE A 341 -9.73 0.34 -2.01
CA ILE A 341 -10.54 0.58 -0.80
C ILE A 341 -10.49 -0.61 0.15
N HIS A 342 -10.69 -1.83 -0.36
CA HIS A 342 -10.64 -3.06 0.44
C HIS A 342 -9.24 -3.38 0.96
N SER A 343 -8.20 -2.97 0.24
CA SER A 343 -6.83 -3.29 0.60
C SER A 343 -6.31 -2.48 1.78
N TRP A 344 -6.70 -1.21 1.90
CA TRP A 344 -6.27 -0.33 2.99
C TRP A 344 -6.47 -0.92 4.40
N PRO A 345 -7.67 -1.34 4.82
CA PRO A 345 -7.87 -1.88 6.17
C PRO A 345 -7.09 -3.16 6.40
N ILE A 346 -6.96 -4.03 5.39
CA ILE A 346 -6.20 -5.28 5.50
C ILE A 346 -4.71 -4.99 5.69
N VAL A 347 -4.09 -4.18 4.82
CA VAL A 347 -2.65 -3.91 4.91
C VAL A 347 -2.32 -3.16 6.20
N PHE A 348 -3.18 -2.23 6.64
CA PHE A 348 -3.01 -1.52 7.91
C PHE A 348 -3.07 -2.47 9.12
N THR A 349 -4.00 -3.42 9.16
CA THR A 349 -4.03 -4.41 10.24
C THR A 349 -2.77 -5.29 10.24
N ARG A 350 -2.36 -5.80 9.08
CA ARG A 350 -1.20 -6.71 8.98
C ARG A 350 0.12 -6.03 9.31
N LEU A 351 0.34 -4.81 8.82
CA LEU A 351 1.57 -4.08 9.12
C LEU A 351 1.70 -3.76 10.61
N ASN A 352 0.60 -3.42 11.29
CA ASN A 352 0.62 -3.13 12.73
C ASN A 352 0.87 -4.40 13.56
N ALA A 353 0.27 -5.52 13.17
CA ALA A 353 0.52 -6.79 13.83
C ALA A 353 2.00 -7.22 13.69
N LEU A 354 2.56 -7.08 12.50
CA LEU A 354 3.95 -7.46 12.21
C LEU A 354 4.98 -6.51 12.84
N TYR A 355 4.64 -5.24 13.05
CA TYR A 355 5.53 -4.23 13.62
C TYR A 355 6.10 -4.65 15.00
N SER A 356 5.31 -5.37 15.81
CA SER A 356 5.75 -5.89 17.12
C SER A 356 6.98 -6.81 17.06
N VAL A 357 7.21 -7.47 15.93
CA VAL A 357 8.34 -8.38 15.68
C VAL A 357 9.53 -7.63 15.06
N VAL A 358 9.24 -6.52 14.40
CA VAL A 358 10.19 -5.78 13.55
C VAL A 358 10.77 -4.55 14.27
N ASP A 359 10.14 -4.10 15.36
CA ASP A 359 10.46 -2.88 16.12
C ASP A 359 11.99 -2.63 16.24
N PRO A 360 12.47 -1.43 15.86
CA PRO A 360 13.89 -1.06 15.98
C PRO A 360 14.38 -0.95 17.43
N THR A 361 13.50 -0.78 18.42
CA THR A 361 13.94 -0.67 19.80
C THR A 361 14.59 -1.97 20.24
N PRO A 362 15.84 -1.92 20.76
CA PRO A 362 16.46 -3.12 21.29
C PRO A 362 15.61 -3.58 22.47
N LEU A 363 15.05 -4.80 22.36
CA LEU A 363 14.64 -5.55 23.56
C LEU A 363 15.83 -5.49 24.52
N ASN A 364 15.58 -5.07 25.75
CA ASN A 364 16.60 -4.94 26.78
C ASN A 364 17.12 -6.33 27.19
N ASP A 365 17.87 -6.98 26.30
CA ASP A 365 18.56 -8.21 26.59
C ASP A 365 19.77 -7.83 27.43
N ASN A 366 19.61 -7.99 28.74
CA ASN A 366 20.66 -8.02 29.76
C ASN A 366 21.64 -9.19 29.54
N ARG A 367 22.18 -9.35 28.33
CA ARG A 367 23.23 -10.32 28.02
C ARG A 367 24.34 -9.66 27.22
N ALA A 368 25.38 -9.33 27.98
CA ALA A 368 26.74 -9.08 27.56
C ALA A 368 27.11 -9.72 26.21
N SER A 369 27.20 -8.90 25.17
CA SER A 369 28.16 -9.10 24.08
C SER A 369 28.47 -7.75 23.42
N LEU A 370 28.88 -6.79 24.25
CA LEU A 370 29.69 -5.67 23.79
C LEU A 370 31.05 -6.25 23.44
N LEU A 371 31.38 -6.19 22.14
CA LEU A 371 32.68 -6.36 21.48
C LEU A 371 32.50 -7.26 20.25
N ARG A 372 32.14 -6.65 19.11
CA ARG A 372 32.68 -7.03 17.79
C ARG A 372 32.48 -5.88 16.80
N SER A 373 33.56 -5.11 16.67
CA SER A 373 34.14 -4.52 15.46
C SER A 373 33.30 -4.40 14.17
N ALA A 374 33.39 -3.20 13.59
CA ALA A 374 32.97 -2.81 12.25
C ALA A 374 33.75 -3.57 11.15
N THR A 375 33.34 -4.80 10.88
CA THR A 375 33.57 -5.48 9.60
C THR A 375 32.28 -6.19 9.20
N THR A 376 31.82 -5.97 7.96
CA THR A 376 30.62 -6.57 7.38
C THR A 376 30.83 -8.08 7.17
N VAL A 377 30.72 -8.85 8.25
CA VAL A 377 30.69 -10.31 8.18
C VAL A 377 29.30 -10.71 7.68
N LYS A 378 29.25 -11.27 6.47
CA LYS A 378 28.05 -11.80 5.80
C LYS A 378 27.42 -12.87 6.68
N LYS A 379 26.28 -12.56 7.31
CA LYS A 379 25.49 -13.49 8.12
C LYS A 379 24.37 -14.12 7.28
N PRO A 380 24.02 -15.39 7.54
CA PRO A 380 22.83 -16.00 6.94
C PRO A 380 21.56 -15.25 7.40
N PRO A 381 20.51 -15.17 6.55
CA PRO A 381 19.27 -14.50 6.91
C PRO A 381 18.57 -15.20 8.08
N THR A 382 18.03 -14.39 9.00
CA THR A 382 17.24 -14.81 10.15
C THR A 382 15.74 -14.71 9.85
N GLU A 383 14.91 -15.33 10.70
CA GLU A 383 13.44 -15.20 10.60
C GLU A 383 12.98 -13.73 10.77
N ARG A 384 13.68 -12.96 11.62
CA ARG A 384 13.45 -11.52 11.77
C ARG A 384 13.72 -10.76 10.47
N ASP A 385 14.73 -11.17 9.70
CA ASP A 385 15.04 -10.54 8.41
C ASP A 385 13.91 -10.78 7.40
N ALA A 386 13.34 -11.99 7.39
CA ALA A 386 12.17 -12.29 6.57
C ALA A 386 10.95 -11.43 6.93
N TYR A 387 10.67 -11.26 8.23
CA TYR A 387 9.57 -10.38 8.68
C TYR A 387 9.85 -8.90 8.40
N MET A 388 11.10 -8.45 8.51
CA MET A 388 11.49 -7.10 8.13
C MET A 388 11.27 -6.86 6.62
N HIS A 389 11.60 -7.83 5.78
CA HIS A 389 11.35 -7.76 4.34
C HIS A 389 9.86 -7.69 4.01
N LEU A 390 9.04 -8.53 4.65
CA LEU A 390 7.59 -8.49 4.51
C LEU A 390 7.02 -7.15 4.98
N TRP A 391 7.49 -6.64 6.12
CA TRP A 391 7.06 -5.35 6.65
C TRP A 391 7.40 -4.21 5.70
N LYS A 392 8.60 -4.20 5.10
CA LYS A 392 8.98 -3.26 4.02
C LYS A 392 7.97 -3.26 2.87
N ASN A 393 7.55 -4.45 2.43
CA ASN A 393 6.58 -4.56 1.35
C ASN A 393 5.20 -4.07 1.77
N TYR A 394 4.76 -4.36 3.00
CA TYR A 394 3.49 -3.85 3.52
C TYR A 394 3.46 -2.32 3.66
N ILE A 395 4.51 -1.70 4.19
CA ILE A 395 4.53 -0.24 4.30
C ILE A 395 4.53 0.42 2.92
N THR A 396 5.26 -0.15 1.94
CA THR A 396 5.29 0.34 0.55
C THR A 396 3.92 0.21 -0.10
N PHE A 397 3.27 -0.94 0.04
CA PHE A 397 1.90 -1.15 -0.43
C PHE A 397 0.92 -0.18 0.25
N ALA A 398 1.03 0.02 1.57
CA ALA A 398 0.17 0.91 2.33
C ALA A 398 0.28 2.37 1.86
N PHE A 399 1.49 2.89 1.58
CA PHE A 399 1.66 4.24 1.02
C PHE A 399 1.06 4.40 -0.39
N ARG A 400 1.03 3.34 -1.19
CA ARG A 400 0.39 3.32 -2.51
C ARG A 400 -1.15 3.36 -2.43
N VAL A 401 -1.77 2.82 -1.37
CA VAL A 401 -3.24 2.68 -1.25
C VAL A 401 -3.89 3.51 -0.14
N VAL A 402 -3.11 4.19 0.70
CA VAL A 402 -3.64 4.98 1.83
C VAL A 402 -4.66 6.02 1.34
N PRO A 403 -5.87 6.06 1.92
CA PRO A 403 -6.88 7.04 1.54
C PRO A 403 -6.54 8.42 2.08
N LEU A 404 -7.06 9.47 1.43
CA LEU A 404 -7.05 10.83 1.95
C LEU A 404 -7.69 10.87 3.35
N VAL A 405 -7.10 11.62 4.28
CA VAL A 405 -7.71 11.92 5.57
C VAL A 405 -9.04 12.62 5.35
N SER A 406 -10.13 11.95 5.71
CA SER A 406 -11.45 12.58 5.70
C SER A 406 -11.50 13.63 6.79
N ASN A 407 -11.70 14.91 6.45
CA ASN A 407 -11.92 15.97 7.43
C ASN A 407 -13.09 15.57 8.37
N PRO A 408 -12.90 15.53 9.70
CA PRO A 408 -13.97 15.19 10.61
C PRO A 408 -14.82 16.44 10.87
N ILE A 409 -15.74 16.79 9.96
CA ILE A 409 -16.74 17.83 10.19
C ILE A 409 -18.12 17.35 9.68
N VAL A 410 -18.98 16.92 10.64
CA VAL A 410 -20.46 17.00 10.70
C VAL A 410 -21.22 15.94 9.86
N ARG A 411 -22.11 15.05 10.38
CA ARG A 411 -23.16 15.15 11.43
C ARG A 411 -23.67 13.74 11.88
N CYS A 412 -24.19 13.69 13.11
CA CYS A 412 -24.85 12.62 13.91
C CYS A 412 -25.88 11.73 13.16
N ALA A 413 -26.32 10.54 13.59
CA ALA A 413 -26.50 9.86 14.90
C ALA A 413 -26.41 8.32 14.67
N SER A 414 -26.15 7.42 15.64
CA SER A 414 -26.71 7.33 17.00
C SER A 414 -25.71 6.83 18.05
N PRO A 415 -25.85 7.28 19.31
CA PRO A 415 -25.24 6.66 20.48
C PRO A 415 -26.10 5.49 20.95
N ASP A 416 -25.51 4.47 21.57
CA ASP A 416 -26.22 3.77 22.63
C ASP A 416 -25.26 3.44 23.78
N LEU A 417 -25.64 4.02 24.91
CA LEU A 417 -25.02 3.94 26.22
C LEU A 417 -25.39 2.61 26.88
N SER A 418 -24.40 1.92 27.44
CA SER A 418 -24.62 1.15 28.66
C SER A 418 -23.60 1.61 29.71
N LEU A 419 -23.96 2.71 30.37
CA LEU A 419 -23.40 3.09 31.67
C LEU A 419 -23.90 2.08 32.71
N SER A 420 -23.00 1.29 33.30
CA SER A 420 -23.20 0.78 34.65
C SER A 420 -22.08 1.34 35.52
N SER A 421 -22.41 2.41 36.24
CA SER A 421 -21.60 3.01 37.29
C SER A 421 -21.74 2.20 38.59
N SER A 422 -20.61 1.82 39.19
CA SER A 422 -20.43 1.87 40.64
C SER A 422 -18.97 2.26 40.94
N PRO A 423 -18.72 3.31 41.74
CA PRO A 423 -17.39 3.62 42.25
C PRO A 423 -17.16 2.83 43.54
N ASP A 424 -16.02 2.15 43.67
CA ASP A 424 -15.22 2.15 44.91
C ASP A 424 -14.04 1.18 44.81
N SER A 425 -12.92 1.64 45.36
CA SER A 425 -11.70 0.90 45.76
C SER A 425 -10.46 1.10 44.88
N LEU A 426 -9.60 1.95 45.41
CA LEU A 426 -8.22 2.22 45.01
C LEU A 426 -7.31 1.00 45.20
N ASN A 427 -6.24 0.99 44.39
CA ASN A 427 -5.00 0.21 44.50
C ASN A 427 -5.05 -1.29 44.15
N THR A 428 -4.66 -1.61 42.92
CA THR A 428 -3.45 -2.43 42.68
C THR A 428 -3.03 -2.36 41.22
N GLU A 429 -1.75 -2.11 41.01
CA GLU A 429 -1.06 -2.11 39.73
C GLU A 429 -1.18 -3.46 39.03
N LYS A 430 -1.56 -3.46 37.75
CA LYS A 430 -0.96 -4.27 36.69
C LYS A 430 -1.43 -3.74 35.33
N ALA A 431 -0.44 -3.39 34.51
CA ALA A 431 -0.61 -2.99 33.12
C ALA A 431 -1.22 -4.13 32.31
N ASP A 432 -2.48 -3.98 31.91
CA ASP A 432 -3.07 -4.77 30.84
C ASP A 432 -3.19 -3.87 29.59
N ASN A 433 -2.25 -4.10 28.67
CA ASN A 433 -2.29 -3.63 27.29
C ASN A 433 -3.46 -4.32 26.57
N LYS A 434 -4.69 -3.84 26.77
CA LYS A 434 -5.80 -4.07 25.83
C LYS A 434 -5.82 -2.91 24.86
N LEU A 435 -5.03 -3.04 23.79
CA LEU A 435 -5.27 -2.28 22.56
C LEU A 435 -6.69 -2.64 22.08
N CYS A 436 -7.64 -1.75 22.33
CA CYS A 436 -8.87 -1.70 21.53
C CYS A 436 -8.48 -1.64 20.04
N PRO A 437 -9.29 -2.19 19.11
CA PRO A 437 -9.05 -1.98 17.68
C PRO A 437 -9.17 -0.49 17.39
N SER A 438 -8.04 0.19 17.45
CA SER A 438 -7.89 1.62 17.24
C SER A 438 -8.28 1.92 15.80
N SER A 439 -9.04 3.00 15.61
CA SER A 439 -9.48 3.54 14.33
C SER A 439 -8.42 3.36 13.24
N ILE A 440 -8.73 2.59 12.19
CA ILE A 440 -7.92 2.49 10.97
C ILE A 440 -7.85 3.91 10.38
N SER A 441 -6.77 4.61 10.66
CA SER A 441 -6.63 6.05 10.38
C SER A 441 -5.32 6.30 9.64
N PRO A 442 -5.36 6.98 8.47
CA PRO A 442 -4.15 7.44 7.79
C PRO A 442 -3.23 8.26 8.70
N THR A 443 -3.78 9.07 9.61
CA THR A 443 -2.99 9.86 10.57
C THR A 443 -2.19 8.96 11.52
N THR A 444 -2.78 7.89 12.04
CA THR A 444 -2.07 6.93 12.90
C THR A 444 -0.96 6.22 12.13
N PHE A 445 -1.20 5.93 10.85
CA PHE A 445 -0.20 5.34 9.96
C PHE A 445 1.00 6.26 9.74
N TYR A 446 0.80 7.55 9.47
CA TYR A 446 1.90 8.51 9.32
C TYR A 446 2.68 8.68 10.63
N LYS A 447 1.98 8.80 11.77
CA LYS A 447 2.61 8.92 13.09
C LYS A 447 3.43 7.70 13.50
N LEU A 448 3.09 6.52 12.97
CA LEU A 448 3.89 5.32 13.15
C LEU A 448 5.18 5.38 12.32
N LEU A 449 5.09 5.76 11.03
CA LEU A 449 6.19 5.55 10.08
C LEU A 449 7.11 6.75 9.87
N VAL A 450 6.61 7.97 9.88
CA VAL A 450 7.42 9.19 9.67
C VAL A 450 8.56 9.33 10.70
N PRO A 451 8.40 8.97 11.99
CA PRO A 451 9.52 8.97 12.94
C PRO A 451 10.71 8.10 12.54
N HIS A 452 10.51 7.06 11.72
CA HIS A 452 11.59 6.18 11.28
C HIS A 452 12.59 6.86 10.33
N LEU A 453 12.29 8.05 9.80
CA LEU A 453 13.26 8.88 9.08
C LEU A 453 14.49 9.24 9.96
N ARG A 454 14.33 9.25 11.28
CA ARG A 454 15.42 9.47 12.25
C ARG A 454 16.02 8.18 12.81
N CYS A 455 15.55 7.01 12.39
CA CYS A 455 15.97 5.74 12.97
C CYS A 455 17.48 5.52 12.77
N GLU A 456 18.19 5.08 13.82
CA GLU A 456 19.62 4.78 13.73
C GLU A 456 19.87 3.47 12.95
N VAL A 457 18.90 2.54 12.97
CA VAL A 457 18.94 1.29 12.18
C VAL A 457 18.72 1.64 10.70
N THR A 458 19.76 1.43 9.89
CA THR A 458 19.80 1.76 8.46
C THR A 458 18.67 1.11 7.70
N ASP A 459 18.43 -0.18 7.96
CA ASP A 459 17.45 -0.98 7.25
C ASP A 459 16.05 -0.40 7.41
N ILE A 460 15.58 -0.23 8.65
CA ILE A 460 14.26 0.35 8.93
C ILE A 460 14.14 1.78 8.37
N ARG A 461 15.18 2.59 8.52
CA ARG A 461 15.19 3.96 7.99
C ARG A 461 15.05 3.97 6.46
N ASP A 462 15.87 3.19 5.76
CA ASP A 462 15.89 3.17 4.29
C ASP A 462 14.59 2.56 3.73
N ALA A 463 14.01 1.54 4.40
CA ALA A 463 12.68 1.03 4.09
C ALA A 463 11.59 2.08 4.27
N ALA A 464 11.62 2.86 5.36
CA ALA A 464 10.67 3.93 5.59
C ALA A 464 10.80 5.04 4.54
N VAL A 465 12.03 5.47 4.22
CA VAL A 465 12.30 6.49 3.19
C VAL A 465 11.76 6.05 1.83
N TYR A 466 12.07 4.82 1.41
CA TYR A 466 11.57 4.27 0.15
C TYR A 466 10.04 4.19 0.16
N ALA A 467 9.44 3.60 1.19
CA ALA A 467 8.00 3.40 1.27
C ALA A 467 7.23 4.73 1.29
N ILE A 468 7.67 5.71 2.09
CA ILE A 468 7.07 7.05 2.12
C ILE A 468 7.21 7.73 0.75
N GLY A 469 8.33 7.54 0.06
CA GLY A 469 8.57 8.01 -1.30
C GLY A 469 7.58 7.44 -2.35
N ASN A 470 6.90 6.34 -2.04
CA ASN A 470 5.89 5.69 -2.88
C ASN A 470 4.45 6.15 -2.56
N ILE A 471 4.28 7.25 -1.82
CA ILE A 471 2.97 7.85 -1.50
C ILE A 471 2.15 8.14 -2.76
N ASN A 472 0.85 7.88 -2.70
CA ASN A 472 -0.08 8.22 -3.78
C ASN A 472 -0.44 9.71 -3.79
N GLY A 473 -0.82 10.23 -4.96
CA GLY A 473 -1.10 11.66 -5.15
C GLY A 473 -2.26 12.20 -4.32
N SER A 474 -3.25 11.38 -3.98
CA SER A 474 -4.40 11.83 -3.19
C SER A 474 -4.03 12.14 -1.74
N ALA A 475 -3.07 11.41 -1.18
CA ALA A 475 -2.69 11.47 0.23
C ALA A 475 -1.36 12.23 0.49
N LEU A 476 -0.72 12.77 -0.56
CA LEU A 476 0.53 13.53 -0.44
C LEU A 476 0.39 14.75 0.48
N ARG A 477 -0.76 15.43 0.45
CA ARG A 477 -1.03 16.60 1.33
C ARG A 477 -0.90 16.23 2.80
N ASP A 478 -1.59 15.19 3.22
CA ASP A 478 -1.65 14.75 4.62
C ASP A 478 -0.25 14.31 5.10
N LEU A 479 0.53 13.68 4.20
CA LEU A 479 1.92 13.35 4.46
C LEU A 479 2.80 14.61 4.62
N LEU A 480 2.65 15.61 3.75
CA LEU A 480 3.43 16.86 3.85
C LEU A 480 3.18 17.58 5.19
N GLU A 481 1.95 17.57 5.68
CA GLU A 481 1.62 18.12 7.00
C GLU A 481 2.37 17.40 8.14
N GLU A 482 2.40 16.06 8.11
CA GLU A 482 3.14 15.25 9.09
C GLU A 482 4.67 15.41 8.94
N LEU A 483 5.18 15.60 7.71
CA LEU A 483 6.60 15.88 7.44
C LEU A 483 7.05 17.28 7.87
N ALA A 484 6.13 18.22 8.12
CA ALA A 484 6.47 19.62 8.36
C ALA A 484 7.45 19.83 9.53
N ILE A 485 7.28 19.08 10.62
CA ILE A 485 8.19 19.16 11.79
C ILE A 485 9.60 18.67 11.43
N TYR A 486 9.70 17.63 10.61
CA TYR A 486 10.96 17.03 10.19
C TYR A 486 11.69 17.89 9.18
N ILE A 487 10.96 18.50 8.25
CA ILE A 487 11.47 19.47 7.28
C ILE A 487 12.07 20.68 8.02
N ARG A 488 11.31 21.27 8.96
CA ARG A 488 11.78 22.42 9.76
C ARG A 488 13.01 22.08 10.61
N GLU A 489 13.04 20.87 11.20
CA GLU A 489 14.23 20.40 11.92
C GLU A 489 15.44 20.25 10.99
N ALA A 490 15.25 19.67 9.81
CA ALA A 490 16.33 19.45 8.85
C ALA A 490 16.95 20.76 8.35
N ILE A 491 16.22 21.86 8.36
CA ILE A 491 16.69 23.18 7.89
C ILE A 491 17.00 24.17 9.03
N ASP A 492 16.93 23.75 10.30
CA ASP A 492 17.18 24.63 11.44
C ASP A 492 18.60 25.24 11.36
N LYS A 493 18.67 26.57 11.51
CA LYS A 493 19.88 27.38 11.39
C LYS A 493 20.59 27.59 12.72
N LYS A 494 20.02 27.11 13.83
CA LYS A 494 20.63 27.25 15.16
C LYS A 494 22.01 26.61 15.21
N GLN A 495 22.91 27.27 15.95
CA GLN A 495 24.24 26.74 16.22
C GLN A 495 24.12 25.59 17.23
N GLU A 496 24.71 24.45 16.89
CA GLU A 496 24.57 23.23 17.69
C GLU A 496 25.90 22.46 17.78
N ASN A 497 25.94 21.56 18.76
CA ASN A 497 27.04 20.60 18.91
C ASN A 497 27.15 19.67 17.69
N VAL A 498 28.37 19.24 17.37
CA VAL A 498 28.69 18.38 16.20
C VAL A 498 27.79 17.14 16.11
N ARG A 499 27.49 16.49 17.23
CA ARG A 499 26.62 15.29 17.25
C ARG A 499 25.19 15.59 16.79
N ARG A 500 24.61 16.73 17.18
CA ARG A 500 23.26 17.13 16.77
C ARG A 500 23.24 17.53 15.30
N ARG A 501 24.26 18.28 14.87
CA ARG A 501 24.50 18.61 13.46
C ARG A 501 24.49 17.36 12.56
N ARG A 502 25.30 16.35 12.88
CA ARG A 502 25.35 15.08 12.10
C ARG A 502 24.00 14.37 11.98
N ARG A 503 23.19 14.36 13.05
CA ARG A 503 21.85 13.74 13.03
C ARG A 503 20.89 14.51 12.12
N ARG A 504 20.95 15.84 12.17
CA ARG A 504 20.17 16.73 11.31
C ARG A 504 20.58 16.59 9.84
N ASP A 505 21.88 16.48 9.56
CA ASP A 505 22.38 16.27 8.19
C ASP A 505 21.94 14.91 7.64
N ALA A 506 21.94 13.86 8.47
CA ALA A 506 21.40 12.56 8.10
C ALA A 506 19.88 12.62 7.80
N LEU A 507 19.11 13.35 8.61
CA LEU A 507 17.68 13.57 8.37
C LEU A 507 17.44 14.34 7.07
N ARG A 508 18.22 15.40 6.81
CA ARG A 508 18.13 16.18 5.56
C ARG A 508 18.37 15.29 4.35
N LEU A 509 19.38 14.42 4.40
CA LEU A 509 19.66 13.44 3.35
C LEU A 509 18.48 12.48 3.12
N GLN A 510 17.86 11.98 4.19
CA GLN A 510 16.69 11.11 4.06
C GLN A 510 15.48 11.83 3.44
N LEU A 511 15.24 13.08 3.82
CA LEU A 511 14.16 13.89 3.24
C LEU A 511 14.41 14.17 1.75
N MET A 512 15.66 14.42 1.34
CA MET A 512 15.98 14.58 -0.09
C MET A 512 15.68 13.31 -0.89
N ARG A 513 16.16 12.15 -0.43
CA ARG A 513 15.85 10.85 -1.08
C ARG A 513 14.36 10.56 -1.14
N LEU A 514 13.63 10.90 -0.08
CA LEU A 514 12.18 10.76 -0.04
C LEU A 514 11.53 11.60 -1.14
N LEU A 515 11.89 12.88 -1.26
CA LEU A 515 11.32 13.77 -2.28
C LEU A 515 11.71 13.34 -3.70
N GLU A 516 12.94 12.87 -3.90
CA GLU A 516 13.40 12.26 -5.15
C GLU A 516 12.48 11.09 -5.55
N TYR A 517 12.24 10.13 -4.66
CA TYR A 517 11.31 9.02 -4.93
C TYR A 517 9.87 9.48 -5.25
N ILE A 518 9.37 10.52 -4.58
CA ILE A 518 8.04 11.08 -4.90
C ILE A 518 8.04 11.67 -6.32
N ALA A 519 9.13 12.32 -6.73
CA ALA A 519 9.29 12.89 -8.05
C ALA A 519 9.45 11.83 -9.14
N ASP A 520 10.27 10.80 -8.90
CA ASP A 520 10.46 9.64 -9.80
C ASP A 520 9.14 8.91 -10.06
N ASN A 521 8.29 8.80 -9.04
CA ASN A 521 6.97 8.18 -9.16
C ASN A 521 5.94 9.08 -9.88
N GLY A 522 6.32 10.30 -10.27
CA GLY A 522 5.42 11.29 -10.88
C GLY A 522 4.32 11.79 -9.94
N THR A 523 4.45 11.57 -8.63
CA THR A 523 3.38 11.85 -7.66
C THR A 523 3.14 13.35 -7.51
N PHE A 524 4.16 14.18 -7.71
CA PHE A 524 3.99 15.63 -7.65
C PHE A 524 3.06 16.15 -8.77
N GLY A 525 3.24 15.66 -10.01
CA GLY A 525 2.45 16.10 -11.18
C GLY A 525 0.96 15.80 -11.10
N ILE A 526 0.58 14.81 -10.28
CA ILE A 526 -0.82 14.39 -10.14
C ILE A 526 -1.47 14.92 -8.86
N SER A 527 -0.70 15.44 -7.92
CA SER A 527 -1.20 15.81 -6.61
C SER A 527 -1.70 17.26 -6.60
N PRO A 528 -2.97 17.50 -6.23
CA PRO A 528 -3.55 18.84 -6.25
C PRO A 528 -3.02 19.75 -5.12
N CYS A 529 -2.15 19.25 -4.23
CA CYS A 529 -1.60 20.04 -3.12
C CYS A 529 -0.21 20.61 -3.40
N VAL A 530 0.42 20.22 -4.50
CA VAL A 530 1.79 20.63 -4.82
C VAL A 530 1.84 22.10 -5.20
N LEU A 531 0.75 22.59 -5.79
CA LEU A 531 0.54 23.98 -6.10
C LEU A 531 -0.55 24.55 -5.22
N ASP A 532 -0.31 25.74 -4.72
CA ASP A 532 -1.35 26.56 -4.12
C ASP A 532 -2.41 26.88 -5.18
N LYS A 533 -3.70 26.73 -4.84
CA LYS A 533 -4.78 26.87 -5.82
C LYS A 533 -4.92 28.31 -6.33
N ASP A 534 -4.60 29.28 -5.49
CA ASP A 534 -4.86 30.70 -5.73
C ASP A 534 -3.64 31.38 -6.36
N THR A 535 -2.45 31.13 -5.81
CA THR A 535 -1.20 31.72 -6.32
C THR A 535 -0.55 30.89 -7.41
N GLN A 536 -1.00 29.63 -7.57
CA GLN A 536 -0.38 28.63 -8.43
C GLN A 536 1.10 28.36 -8.09
N SER A 537 1.62 28.89 -6.99
CA SER A 537 3.01 28.69 -6.56
C SER A 537 3.21 27.32 -5.91
N LEU A 538 4.45 26.82 -5.91
CA LEU A 538 4.85 25.63 -5.14
C LEU A 538 4.39 25.73 -3.68
N HIS A 539 3.98 24.58 -3.13
CA HIS A 539 3.54 24.44 -1.75
C HIS A 539 4.60 25.03 -0.78
N PRO A 540 4.22 25.91 0.18
CA PRO A 540 5.18 26.66 1.00
C PRO A 540 6.20 25.80 1.72
N LEU A 541 5.81 24.61 2.18
CA LEU A 541 6.71 23.68 2.87
C LEU A 541 7.81 23.11 1.95
N LEU A 542 7.50 22.89 0.68
CA LEU A 542 8.49 22.45 -0.32
C LEU A 542 9.47 23.59 -0.61
N VAL A 543 8.96 24.82 -0.76
CA VAL A 543 9.79 26.02 -0.91
C VAL A 543 10.72 26.19 0.30
N GLU A 544 10.18 26.09 1.52
CA GLU A 544 10.94 26.21 2.78
C GLU A 544 12.07 25.17 2.84
N PHE A 545 11.79 23.92 2.44
CA PHE A 545 12.79 22.85 2.40
C PHE A 545 13.88 23.13 1.37
N ILE A 546 13.52 23.47 0.13
CA ILE A 546 14.46 23.78 -0.96
C ILE A 546 15.38 24.94 -0.54
N GLU A 547 14.81 26.00 0.02
CA GLU A 547 15.54 27.16 0.53
C GLU A 547 16.48 26.83 1.69
N GLY A 548 16.06 25.91 2.57
CA GLY A 548 16.87 25.45 3.68
C GLY A 548 18.02 24.52 3.27
N VAL A 549 17.79 23.61 2.32
CA VAL A 549 18.82 22.74 1.74
C VAL A 549 19.87 23.58 1.03
N ARG A 550 19.42 24.55 0.24
CA ARG A 550 20.29 25.58 -0.33
C ARG A 550 21.19 26.19 0.75
N TYR A 551 20.58 26.77 1.79
CA TYR A 551 21.33 27.51 2.81
C TYR A 551 22.38 26.63 3.48
N TYR A 552 22.06 25.35 3.67
CA TYR A 552 23.02 24.38 4.17
C TYR A 552 24.20 24.16 3.21
N LEU A 553 23.93 23.95 1.92
CA LEU A 553 24.97 23.78 0.89
C LEU A 553 25.86 25.02 0.73
N GLU A 554 25.32 26.22 0.93
CA GLU A 554 26.06 27.51 0.88
C GLU A 554 27.07 27.66 2.01
N ASN A 555 26.74 27.14 3.19
CA ASN A 555 27.48 27.35 4.42
C ASN A 555 28.30 26.13 4.87
N GLU A 556 28.28 25.04 4.09
CA GLU A 556 29.12 23.86 4.31
C GLU A 556 30.60 24.19 4.03
N PRO A 557 31.50 23.99 5.01
CA PRO A 557 32.91 24.35 4.86
C PRO A 557 33.66 23.40 3.90
N ASP A 558 33.18 22.16 3.74
CA ASP A 558 33.73 21.16 2.84
C ASP A 558 32.94 21.13 1.52
N LYS A 559 33.44 21.85 0.50
CA LYS A 559 32.91 21.87 -0.88
C LYS A 559 32.95 20.51 -1.61
N ASN A 560 33.18 19.40 -0.89
CA ASN A 560 33.43 18.06 -1.42
C ASN A 560 32.26 17.08 -1.24
N SER A 561 31.13 17.48 -0.65
CA SER A 561 29.94 16.61 -0.59
C SER A 561 29.17 16.62 -1.92
N SER A 562 29.82 16.17 -2.99
CA SER A 562 29.24 16.09 -4.35
C SER A 562 27.96 15.25 -4.39
N ALA A 563 27.82 14.27 -3.50
CA ALA A 563 26.63 13.43 -3.41
C ALA A 563 25.38 14.19 -2.94
N VAL A 564 25.51 15.07 -1.94
CA VAL A 564 24.37 15.88 -1.46
C VAL A 564 24.00 16.94 -2.49
N TYR A 565 25.01 17.52 -3.13
CA TYR A 565 24.83 18.48 -4.21
C TYR A 565 24.12 17.84 -5.43
N ASN A 566 24.57 16.67 -5.89
CA ASN A 566 23.96 15.95 -7.00
C ASN A 566 22.52 15.52 -6.69
N LEU A 567 22.27 15.02 -5.47
CA LEU A 567 20.93 14.60 -5.04
C LEU A 567 19.93 15.76 -4.99
N ALA A 568 20.35 16.91 -4.47
CA ALA A 568 19.53 18.12 -4.44
C ALA A 568 19.24 18.62 -5.87
N GLN A 569 20.22 18.56 -6.76
CA GLN A 569 20.06 18.88 -8.18
C GLN A 569 19.06 17.93 -8.87
N GLU A 570 19.22 16.62 -8.68
CA GLU A 570 18.35 15.57 -9.24
C GLU A 570 16.92 15.70 -8.74
N THR A 571 16.72 15.96 -7.44
CA THR A 571 15.39 16.19 -6.86
C THR A 571 14.68 17.40 -7.51
N VAL A 572 15.38 18.51 -7.73
CA VAL A 572 14.79 19.70 -8.37
C VAL A 572 14.52 19.46 -9.86
N ILE A 573 15.41 18.76 -10.57
CA ILE A 573 15.20 18.40 -11.98
C ILE A 573 13.99 17.48 -12.12
N LEU A 574 13.91 16.42 -11.31
CA LEU A 574 12.77 15.48 -11.34
C LEU A 574 11.46 16.16 -10.95
N LEU A 575 11.50 17.11 -10.01
CA LEU A 575 10.35 17.97 -9.71
C LEU A 575 9.89 18.77 -10.93
N LEU A 576 10.79 19.17 -11.83
CA LEU A 576 10.44 19.90 -13.05
C LEU A 576 10.02 18.97 -14.18
N GLU A 577 10.77 17.90 -14.44
CA GLU A 577 10.49 16.91 -15.47
C GLU A 577 9.15 16.19 -15.24
N SER A 578 8.81 15.91 -13.98
CA SER A 578 7.55 15.25 -13.62
C SER A 578 6.36 16.21 -13.53
N ASN A 579 6.55 17.52 -13.74
CA ASN A 579 5.50 18.54 -13.71
C ASN A 579 5.60 19.51 -14.92
N PRO A 580 5.66 19.01 -16.17
CA PRO A 580 5.92 19.84 -17.36
C PRO A 580 4.77 20.83 -17.65
N ASP A 581 3.53 20.48 -17.31
CA ASP A 581 2.34 21.27 -17.59
C ASP A 581 2.09 22.41 -16.58
N VAL A 582 3.01 22.58 -15.61
CA VAL A 582 2.86 23.55 -14.54
C VAL A 582 3.62 24.83 -14.89
N SER A 583 3.00 25.69 -15.71
CA SER A 583 3.54 27.03 -16.03
C SER A 583 4.05 27.81 -14.82
N PRO A 584 3.40 27.83 -13.65
CA PRO A 584 3.91 28.53 -12.46
C PRO A 584 5.18 27.95 -11.84
N LEU A 585 5.42 26.64 -12.00
CA LEU A 585 6.63 25.97 -11.52
C LEU A 585 7.79 26.34 -12.45
N LEU A 586 7.52 26.35 -13.75
CA LEU A 586 8.43 26.89 -14.75
C LEU A 586 8.68 28.39 -14.50
N ASP A 587 7.65 29.19 -14.22
CA ASP A 587 7.75 30.62 -13.89
C ASP A 587 8.50 30.84 -12.58
N TRP A 588 8.36 29.97 -11.59
CA TRP A 588 9.13 30.02 -10.34
C TRP A 588 10.60 29.67 -10.58
N VAL A 589 10.89 28.68 -11.42
CA VAL A 589 12.27 28.38 -11.85
C VAL A 589 12.85 29.51 -12.69
N VAL A 590 12.07 30.09 -13.60
CA VAL A 590 12.45 31.25 -14.38
C VAL A 590 12.68 32.44 -13.46
N ASP A 591 11.78 32.75 -12.52
CA ASP A 591 11.92 33.78 -11.49
C ASP A 591 13.18 33.60 -10.65
N LYS A 592 13.36 32.44 -10.03
CA LYS A 592 14.46 32.20 -9.10
C LYS A 592 15.78 31.96 -9.80
N CYS A 593 15.80 31.29 -10.94
CA CYS A 593 17.03 30.86 -11.62
C CYS A 593 17.44 31.75 -12.80
N TYR A 594 16.54 32.55 -13.38
CA TYR A 594 16.79 33.31 -14.60
C TYR A 594 16.42 34.80 -14.53
N THR A 595 15.37 35.20 -13.80
CA THR A 595 14.76 36.54 -13.91
C THR A 595 14.74 37.37 -12.64
N GLY A 596 15.12 36.81 -11.49
CA GLY A 596 15.24 37.53 -10.21
C GLY A 596 16.26 38.67 -10.31
N THR A 597 15.97 39.81 -9.68
CA THR A 597 16.84 41.00 -9.72
C THR A 597 18.22 40.69 -9.18
N SER A 598 19.23 40.66 -10.06
CA SER A 598 20.64 40.66 -9.70
C SER A 598 20.98 42.00 -9.02
N VAL A 599 20.92 42.06 -7.69
CA VAL A 599 21.50 43.19 -6.96
C VAL A 599 23.01 42.99 -6.98
N VAL A 600 23.65 43.77 -7.83
CA VAL A 600 25.09 43.75 -8.05
C VAL A 600 25.77 44.30 -6.80
N ALA A 601 26.76 43.55 -6.33
CA ALA A 601 27.76 44.03 -5.39
C ALA A 601 28.64 45.07 -6.09
N ASP A 602 28.33 46.34 -5.88
CA ASP A 602 29.38 47.34 -5.86
C ASP A 602 30.10 47.22 -4.52
N ALA A 603 31.42 47.43 -4.58
CA ALA A 603 32.35 47.19 -3.50
C ALA A 603 32.05 48.05 -2.27
N GLU A 604 32.34 47.45 -1.11
CA GLU A 604 32.36 48.04 0.22
C GLU A 604 31.01 48.25 0.92
N GLY A 605 30.74 47.33 1.85
CA GLY A 605 29.86 47.60 2.99
C GLY A 605 28.47 46.97 2.90
N ASP A 606 28.28 45.99 3.78
CA ASP A 606 27.01 45.66 4.44
C ASP A 606 26.18 44.47 3.94
N LYS A 607 25.58 43.85 4.97
CA LYS A 607 24.88 42.58 5.05
C LYS A 607 23.59 42.60 4.25
N GLY A 608 23.48 41.79 3.18
CA GLY A 608 22.21 41.70 2.46
C GLY A 608 22.15 40.91 1.16
N ARG A 609 22.97 39.86 0.98
CA ARG A 609 22.80 38.91 -0.15
C ARG A 609 22.31 37.55 0.36
N SER A 610 21.27 37.02 -0.28
CA SER A 610 20.90 35.60 -0.15
C SER A 610 21.72 34.82 -1.18
N THR A 611 22.42 33.78 -0.74
CA THR A 611 23.48 33.16 -1.53
C THR A 611 22.93 32.27 -2.68
N LEU A 612 21.59 32.13 -2.90
CA LEU A 612 21.05 31.44 -4.11
C LEU A 612 21.11 32.28 -5.34
N ASP A 613 21.13 33.60 -5.21
CA ASP A 613 21.41 34.42 -6.36
C ASP A 613 22.85 34.17 -6.86
N ALA A 614 23.76 33.72 -5.97
CA ALA A 614 25.11 33.32 -6.33
C ALA A 614 25.23 31.83 -6.69
N ILE A 615 24.53 30.91 -6.01
CA ILE A 615 24.53 29.47 -6.30
C ILE A 615 23.78 29.15 -7.59
N LEU A 616 22.61 29.75 -7.82
CA LEU A 616 21.90 29.61 -9.10
C LEU A 616 22.71 30.25 -10.24
N ALA A 617 23.33 31.42 -10.02
CA ALA A 617 24.15 32.03 -11.06
C ALA A 617 25.46 31.26 -11.38
N THR A 618 26.14 30.66 -10.40
CA THR A 618 27.44 29.98 -10.64
C THR A 618 27.34 28.49 -10.89
N THR A 619 26.31 27.83 -10.35
CA THR A 619 26.20 26.37 -10.33
C THR A 619 25.06 25.86 -11.20
N TYR A 620 24.02 26.68 -11.43
CA TYR A 620 22.99 26.44 -12.45
C TYR A 620 23.50 26.79 -13.86
N CYS A 621 24.54 27.62 -14.04
CA CYS A 621 25.11 27.91 -15.37
C CYS A 621 25.46 26.66 -16.21
N ARG A 622 25.85 25.54 -15.57
CA ARG A 622 26.19 24.27 -16.24
C ARG A 622 25.00 23.31 -16.43
N SER A 623 23.93 23.41 -15.63
CA SER A 623 22.71 22.61 -15.76
C SER A 623 21.61 23.30 -16.59
N GLN A 624 21.65 24.63 -16.71
CA GLN A 624 20.69 25.43 -17.49
C GLN A 624 20.73 25.17 -19.00
N THR A 625 21.86 24.77 -19.56
CA THR A 625 21.93 24.37 -20.98
C THR A 625 21.24 23.03 -21.24
N HIS A 626 21.31 22.11 -20.26
CA HIS A 626 20.62 20.82 -20.33
C HIS A 626 19.11 20.98 -20.13
N LEU A 627 18.71 21.72 -19.09
CA LEU A 627 17.31 22.04 -18.82
C LEU A 627 16.69 22.87 -19.96
N SER A 628 17.37 23.91 -20.45
CA SER A 628 16.91 24.68 -21.62
C SER A 628 16.76 23.80 -22.86
N ARG A 629 17.68 22.84 -23.08
CA ARG A 629 17.57 21.88 -24.19
C ARG A 629 16.41 20.92 -24.03
N GLN A 630 16.17 20.38 -22.84
CA GLN A 630 15.02 19.51 -22.58
C GLN A 630 13.70 20.27 -22.67
N LEU A 631 13.61 21.47 -22.08
CA LEU A 631 12.41 22.31 -22.17
C LEU A 631 12.12 22.73 -23.60
N ALA A 632 13.14 23.09 -24.39
CA ALA A 632 12.96 23.38 -25.81
C ALA A 632 12.46 22.16 -26.61
N LEU A 633 12.84 20.94 -26.21
CA LEU A 633 12.38 19.69 -26.84
C LEU A 633 10.96 19.30 -26.42
N LEU A 634 10.63 19.46 -25.14
CA LEU A 634 9.35 19.06 -24.55
C LEU A 634 8.24 20.10 -24.79
N HIS A 635 8.61 21.39 -24.88
CA HIS A 635 7.68 22.52 -25.03
C HIS A 635 8.02 23.45 -26.20
N PRO A 636 7.97 22.98 -27.46
CA PRO A 636 8.25 23.82 -28.62
C PRO A 636 7.38 25.08 -28.66
N GLU A 637 6.16 25.04 -28.12
CA GLU A 637 5.20 26.15 -28.06
C GLU A 637 5.71 27.36 -27.27
N LEU A 638 6.64 27.19 -26.33
CA LEU A 638 7.20 28.28 -25.53
C LEU A 638 8.38 29.00 -26.21
N THR A 639 8.75 28.59 -27.42
CA THR A 639 9.90 29.14 -28.17
C THR A 639 9.81 30.64 -28.38
N MET A 640 8.67 31.18 -28.84
CA MET A 640 8.52 32.62 -29.08
C MET A 640 8.46 33.45 -27.79
N PRO A 641 7.71 33.04 -26.74
CA PRO A 641 7.80 33.66 -25.43
C PRO A 641 9.23 33.72 -24.87
N MET A 642 9.96 32.60 -24.93
CA MET A 642 11.35 32.53 -24.46
C MET A 642 12.28 33.42 -25.30
N PHE A 643 12.12 33.42 -26.61
CA PHE A 643 12.88 34.29 -27.51
C PHE A 643 12.62 35.78 -27.20
N SER A 644 11.36 36.18 -27.09
CA SER A 644 10.95 37.56 -26.80
C SER A 644 11.45 38.02 -25.44
N GLU A 645 11.30 37.21 -24.40
CA GLU A 645 11.74 37.55 -23.05
C GLU A 645 13.27 37.68 -22.98
N ILE A 646 14.01 36.72 -23.56
CA ILE A 646 15.47 36.76 -23.57
C ILE A 646 15.99 37.97 -24.38
N THR A 647 15.40 38.27 -25.54
CA THR A 647 15.80 39.43 -26.36
C THR A 647 15.47 40.76 -25.70
N TYR A 648 14.32 40.89 -25.04
CA TYR A 648 13.98 42.07 -24.23
C TYR A 648 15.02 42.29 -23.12
N ARG A 649 15.38 41.23 -22.39
CA ARG A 649 16.35 41.28 -21.28
C ARG A 649 17.78 41.52 -21.75
N PHE A 650 18.13 41.05 -22.95
CA PHE A 650 19.46 41.21 -23.53
C PHE A 650 19.88 42.69 -23.64
N GLN A 651 18.90 43.57 -23.89
CA GLN A 651 19.11 45.02 -24.01
C GLN A 651 19.68 45.62 -22.71
N SER A 652 19.14 45.22 -21.56
CA SER A 652 19.53 45.72 -20.23
C SER A 652 20.59 44.87 -19.51
N ALA A 653 20.95 43.69 -20.03
CA ALA A 653 21.87 42.77 -19.38
C ALA A 653 23.35 43.21 -19.46
N ARG A 654 24.14 42.85 -18.44
CA ARG A 654 25.60 43.04 -18.40
C ARG A 654 26.33 42.11 -19.39
N PRO A 655 27.55 42.45 -19.85
CA PRO A 655 28.29 41.64 -20.83
C PRO A 655 28.43 40.16 -20.47
N GLU A 656 28.71 39.84 -19.20
CA GLU A 656 28.86 38.46 -18.74
C GLU A 656 27.51 37.69 -18.74
N VAL A 657 26.40 38.40 -18.49
CA VAL A 657 25.04 37.85 -18.49
C VAL A 657 24.49 37.69 -19.91
N ARG A 658 24.86 38.58 -20.83
CA ARG A 658 24.52 38.48 -22.26
C ARG A 658 25.02 37.18 -22.89
N GLN A 659 26.24 36.78 -22.55
CA GLN A 659 26.81 35.52 -23.05
C GLN A 659 26.01 34.29 -22.58
N LEU A 660 25.53 34.30 -21.34
CA LEU A 660 24.72 33.24 -20.76
C LEU A 660 23.31 33.21 -21.38
N LEU A 661 22.66 34.36 -21.50
CA LEU A 661 21.36 34.51 -22.16
C LEU A 661 21.37 33.93 -23.59
N LEU A 662 22.45 34.16 -24.36
CA LEU A 662 22.61 33.58 -25.70
C LEU A 662 22.80 32.06 -25.68
N GLN A 663 23.56 31.51 -24.72
CA GLN A 663 23.70 30.06 -24.55
C GLN A 663 22.38 29.39 -24.20
N TYR A 664 21.51 30.06 -23.44
CA TYR A 664 20.20 29.53 -23.08
C TYR A 664 19.18 29.66 -24.18
N LEU A 665 19.27 30.69 -25.01
CA LEU A 665 18.40 30.86 -26.17
C LEU A 665 18.69 29.81 -27.25
N LEU A 666 19.93 29.34 -27.35
CA LEU A 666 20.40 28.45 -28.41
C LEU A 666 19.53 27.21 -28.66
N PRO A 667 19.10 26.43 -27.64
CA PRO A 667 18.27 25.25 -27.88
C PRO A 667 16.87 25.58 -28.40
N TRP A 668 16.33 26.75 -28.03
CA TRP A 668 15.01 27.22 -28.48
C TRP A 668 15.05 27.72 -29.93
N LEU A 669 16.17 28.29 -30.38
CA LEU A 669 16.36 28.69 -31.78
C LEU A 669 16.24 27.51 -32.75
N HIS A 670 16.49 26.28 -32.31
CA HIS A 670 16.29 25.08 -33.15
C HIS A 670 14.82 24.84 -33.52
N ASN A 671 13.87 25.41 -32.77
CA ASN A 671 12.44 25.34 -33.06
C ASN A 671 11.96 26.49 -33.97
N MET A 672 12.88 27.34 -34.44
CA MET A 672 12.60 28.51 -35.27
C MET A 672 13.15 28.29 -36.68
N GLU A 673 12.31 28.52 -37.69
CA GLU A 673 12.76 28.55 -39.08
C GLU A 673 12.64 29.96 -39.64
N LEU A 674 13.70 30.40 -40.31
CA LEU A 674 13.68 31.63 -41.10
C LEU A 674 12.97 31.32 -42.40
N VAL A 675 11.80 31.92 -42.59
CA VAL A 675 10.97 31.72 -43.78
C VAL A 675 11.11 32.96 -44.65
N ASP A 676 11.50 32.76 -45.91
CA ASP A 676 11.41 33.80 -46.93
C ASP A 676 9.92 34.19 -47.06
N PRO A 677 9.54 35.48 -46.91
CA PRO A 677 8.15 35.92 -47.02
C PRO A 677 7.48 35.54 -48.35
N ASN A 678 8.24 35.07 -49.34
CA ASN A 678 7.75 34.60 -50.64
C ASN A 678 7.49 33.08 -50.72
N ILE A 679 7.72 32.29 -49.66
CA ILE A 679 7.55 30.82 -49.66
C ILE A 679 6.49 30.39 -48.61
N PRO A 680 5.43 29.64 -48.99
CA PRO A 680 4.42 29.18 -48.05
C PRO A 680 4.94 28.04 -47.15
N PRO A 681 4.44 27.94 -45.89
CA PRO A 681 5.00 27.04 -44.89
C PRO A 681 4.81 25.55 -45.22
N THR A 682 5.85 24.75 -44.94
CA THR A 682 5.87 23.28 -45.09
C THR A 682 5.39 22.52 -43.85
N ASN A 683 5.33 23.14 -42.67
CA ASN A 683 4.98 22.48 -41.42
C ASN A 683 4.23 23.39 -40.44
N ALA A 684 3.14 22.90 -39.84
CA ALA A 684 2.21 23.70 -39.02
C ALA A 684 2.66 23.92 -37.55
N HIS A 685 3.77 23.30 -37.12
CA HIS A 685 4.23 23.32 -35.73
C HIS A 685 5.49 24.18 -35.49
N ILE A 686 5.88 25.03 -36.45
CA ILE A 686 7.13 25.81 -36.42
C ILE A 686 6.82 27.31 -36.43
N TYR A 687 7.46 28.07 -35.54
CA TYR A 687 7.29 29.52 -35.45
C TYR A 687 8.11 30.24 -36.53
N GLN A 688 7.45 31.13 -37.29
CA GLN A 688 8.06 31.91 -38.37
C GLN A 688 8.68 33.20 -37.83
N LEU A 689 9.95 33.46 -38.19
CA LEU A 689 10.58 34.75 -37.98
C LEU A 689 10.79 35.44 -39.32
N ILE A 690 10.00 36.49 -39.60
CA ILE A 690 10.17 37.34 -40.78
C ILE A 690 11.14 38.45 -40.41
N ILE A 691 12.32 38.45 -41.02
CA ILE A 691 13.27 39.56 -40.90
C ILE A 691 12.99 40.53 -42.04
N GLU A 692 12.32 41.65 -41.75
CA GLU A 692 12.34 42.80 -42.65
C GLU A 692 13.71 43.48 -42.51
N CYS A 693 14.55 43.33 -43.53
CA CYS A 693 15.85 44.01 -43.64
C CYS A 693 15.69 45.49 -44.00
#